data_AF-A0A1J3GKP2-F1
#
_entry.id   AF-A0A1J3GKP2-F1
#
_cell.length_a   1.000
_cell.length_b   1.000
_cell.length_c   1.000
_cell.angle_alpha   90.00
_cell.angle_beta   90.00
_cell.angle_gamma   90.00
#
_symmetry.space_group_name_H-M   'P 1'
#
loop_
_entity.id
_entity.type
_entity.pdbx_description
1 polymer ?
#
loop_
_entity_poly.entity_id
_entity_poly.type
_entity_poly.pdbx_seq_one_letter_code
_entity_poly.pdbx_strand_id
1 'polypeptide(L)'
;VRIVLEGVDKFNNLIGSVHYSDGEAVKDLGLELVENGLAKYVEWSANMMEEEAKRKLKAAELQCKKNRVKMWANYVPPATNSKAIHDQNFTGKVVEVVSGDCVVVADDAIPYGSPTAERRVNLSSIRCPRMGNPRREEKPAPYAREAREFLRQRLIGKQVTVQMEYSRKITPTDGPTTSGAADRVMDFGSVFIPSPAKGDSDVVAASPAGGQPAGVNIAELILTRGFGNVVRHRDFEERSNHYDALLAAESRALSAKKGIHSAKESPAMHVTDLTVAVAKKAKDFLPSLQRIRRIPAVVEYVLSGHRFKLYIPKLTCSIAFAFSGVRCPGRGEPYSDEAISVMRRRIMQRDVEIEVETVDRTGTFLGSMWEGRTNVATVILEAGLAKMQTSFGADRIVEAHILENAERSAKNQKLKIWENYVEGEEVVNGGSTVETKQKETLKVVVTEVLGGGKFYVQTVGDQKVASIQNQLASLSLKDAPIVGSFNPKKGDIVLAQFSLDNSWNRAMIVNQPKGAVQSPEEKFEVFYIDYGNQETVPYTAIRPIDPSVSSAPGLAQLCRLAYLKVPSLEEDFGPEAGEYLHTVTLGSGKEFRAVVEERDTSGGKVKGQGTGTELVVTLIAVDDEISVNAAMLQEGIARLEKRRKWEPKYKQAALDALEKFQEEARKSRTGIWQYGDIQSDDEDSVPVKKPGRG
;
A
#
# COMPACT_ATOMS: atom_id res chain seq x y z
N VAL A 1 -37.37 -42.74 -43.75
CA VAL A 1 -36.10 -42.25 -43.18
C VAL A 1 -35.54 -41.17 -44.10
N ARG A 2 -35.15 -40.02 -43.55
CA ARG A 2 -34.56 -38.87 -44.25
C ARG A 2 -33.16 -38.64 -43.69
N ILE A 3 -32.17 -38.44 -44.55
CA ILE A 3 -30.78 -38.17 -44.15
C ILE A 3 -30.43 -36.74 -44.59
N VAL A 4 -29.79 -35.99 -43.70
CA VAL A 4 -29.26 -34.64 -43.97
C VAL A 4 -27.75 -34.71 -43.84
N LEU A 5 -27.02 -34.49 -44.92
CA LEU A 5 -25.55 -34.47 -44.91
C LEU A 5 -25.07 -33.07 -44.54
N GLU A 6 -24.23 -33.00 -43.50
CA GLU A 6 -23.79 -31.76 -42.86
C GLU A 6 -22.31 -31.47 -43.13
N GLY A 7 -21.49 -32.51 -43.31
CA GLY A 7 -20.08 -32.32 -43.59
C GLY A 7 -19.31 -33.60 -43.88
N VAL A 8 -18.01 -33.42 -44.08
CA VAL A 8 -17.04 -34.49 -44.31
C VAL A 8 -15.86 -34.27 -43.38
N ASP A 9 -15.40 -35.32 -42.71
CA ASP A 9 -14.21 -35.24 -41.88
C ASP A 9 -12.91 -35.36 -42.70
N LYS A 10 -11.75 -35.19 -42.05
CA LYS A 10 -10.43 -35.31 -42.68
C LYS A 10 -10.09 -36.71 -43.23
N PHE A 11 -10.91 -37.71 -42.93
CA PHE A 11 -10.77 -39.09 -43.39
C PHE A 11 -11.82 -39.46 -44.44
N ASN A 12 -12.55 -38.48 -44.98
CA ASN A 12 -13.62 -38.64 -45.96
C ASN A 12 -14.87 -39.37 -45.43
N ASN A 13 -15.10 -39.38 -44.12
CA ASN A 13 -16.36 -39.88 -43.56
C ASN A 13 -17.45 -38.81 -43.71
N LEU A 14 -18.61 -39.19 -44.23
CA LEU A 14 -19.79 -38.34 -44.31
C LEU A 14 -20.46 -38.24 -42.94
N ILE A 15 -20.70 -37.01 -42.49
CA ILE A 15 -21.38 -36.69 -41.24
C ILE A 15 -22.74 -36.08 -41.56
N GLY A 16 -23.77 -36.53 -40.85
CA GLY A 16 -25.12 -36.06 -41.08
C GLY A 16 -26.14 -36.57 -40.07
N SER A 17 -27.30 -35.93 -40.08
CA SER A 17 -28.44 -36.24 -39.21
C SER A 17 -29.41 -37.22 -39.87
N VAL A 18 -29.84 -38.24 -39.13
CA VAL A 18 -30.80 -39.25 -39.59
C VAL A 18 -32.15 -39.03 -38.91
N HIS A 19 -33.16 -38.73 -39.71
CA HIS A 19 -34.53 -38.52 -39.27
C HIS A 19 -35.41 -39.69 -39.69
N TYR A 20 -36.29 -40.13 -38.81
CA TYR A 20 -37.28 -41.15 -39.14
C TYR A 20 -38.65 -40.73 -38.64
N SER A 21 -39.70 -41.42 -39.08
CA SER A 21 -41.05 -41.19 -38.59
C SER A 21 -41.64 -42.50 -38.15
N ASP A 22 -42.33 -42.49 -37.01
CA ASP A 22 -43.04 -43.62 -36.43
C ASP A 22 -44.56 -43.55 -36.66
N GLY A 23 -45.01 -42.63 -37.53
CA GLY A 23 -46.43 -42.42 -37.85
C GLY A 23 -47.06 -41.20 -37.16
N GLU A 24 -46.45 -40.67 -36.10
CA GLU A 24 -46.98 -39.51 -35.35
C GLU A 24 -46.12 -38.25 -35.52
N ALA A 25 -44.79 -38.39 -35.46
CA ALA A 25 -43.86 -37.26 -35.59
C ALA A 25 -42.59 -37.64 -36.37
N VAL A 26 -41.86 -36.62 -36.84
CA VAL A 26 -40.50 -36.80 -37.34
C VAL A 26 -39.55 -36.72 -36.16
N LYS A 27 -38.78 -37.78 -35.93
CA LYS A 27 -37.80 -37.92 -34.86
C LYS A 27 -36.39 -37.86 -35.40
N ASP A 28 -35.50 -37.24 -34.64
CA ASP A 28 -34.05 -37.26 -34.87
C ASP A 28 -33.45 -38.44 -34.11
N LEU A 29 -32.91 -39.42 -34.84
CA LEU A 29 -32.33 -40.62 -34.26
C LEU A 29 -31.11 -40.32 -33.38
N GLY A 30 -30.27 -39.35 -33.79
CA GLY A 30 -29.10 -38.95 -33.01
C GLY A 30 -29.52 -38.35 -31.68
N LEU A 31 -30.53 -37.47 -31.70
CA LEU A 31 -31.09 -36.88 -30.48
C LEU A 31 -31.67 -37.94 -29.55
N GLU A 32 -32.48 -38.85 -30.07
CA GLU A 32 -33.12 -39.89 -29.27
C GLU A 32 -32.11 -40.85 -28.62
N LEU A 33 -31.04 -41.22 -29.34
CA LEU A 33 -29.95 -42.02 -28.79
C LEU A 33 -29.25 -41.31 -27.63
N VAL A 34 -29.03 -39.99 -27.75
CA VAL A 34 -28.43 -39.19 -26.68
C VAL A 34 -29.38 -39.04 -25.49
N GLU A 35 -30.67 -38.74 -25.72
CA GLU A 35 -31.72 -38.63 -24.68
C GLU A 35 -31.94 -39.93 -23.90
N ASN A 36 -31.64 -41.07 -24.52
CA ASN A 36 -31.74 -42.38 -23.91
C ASN A 36 -30.43 -42.86 -23.26
N GLY A 37 -29.38 -42.03 -23.24
CA GLY A 37 -28.06 -42.37 -22.68
C GLY A 37 -27.35 -43.52 -23.41
N LEU A 38 -27.63 -43.71 -24.71
CA LEU A 38 -27.02 -44.71 -25.57
C LEU A 38 -25.91 -44.14 -26.45
N ALA A 39 -25.90 -42.81 -26.64
CA ALA A 39 -24.86 -42.08 -27.34
C ALA A 39 -24.37 -40.88 -26.51
N LYS A 40 -23.17 -40.39 -26.85
CA LYS A 40 -22.58 -39.20 -26.28
C LYS A 40 -22.52 -38.08 -27.31
N TYR A 41 -22.60 -36.84 -26.84
CA TYR A 41 -22.38 -35.67 -27.68
C TYR A 41 -20.90 -35.57 -28.05
N VAL A 42 -20.64 -35.22 -29.31
CA VAL A 42 -19.28 -35.07 -29.84
C VAL A 42 -19.16 -33.69 -30.49
N GLU A 43 -18.41 -32.81 -29.84
CA GLU A 43 -18.39 -31.38 -30.19
C GLU A 43 -17.86 -31.10 -31.60
N TRP A 44 -16.82 -31.81 -32.05
CA TRP A 44 -16.20 -31.53 -33.34
C TRP A 44 -17.11 -31.84 -34.53
N SER A 45 -17.91 -32.91 -34.46
CA SER A 45 -18.87 -33.27 -35.50
C SER A 45 -20.13 -32.42 -35.39
N ALA A 46 -20.56 -32.09 -34.16
CA ALA A 46 -21.70 -31.22 -33.92
C ALA A 46 -21.50 -29.78 -34.45
N ASN A 47 -20.25 -29.31 -34.56
CA ASN A 47 -19.92 -28.02 -35.17
C ASN A 47 -20.20 -27.95 -36.68
N MET A 48 -20.49 -29.08 -37.34
CA MET A 48 -20.94 -29.13 -38.74
C MET A 48 -22.47 -29.03 -38.86
N MET A 49 -23.19 -29.18 -37.75
CA MET A 49 -24.65 -29.14 -37.69
C MET A 49 -25.17 -27.70 -37.55
N GLU A 50 -26.48 -27.53 -37.73
CA GLU A 50 -27.16 -26.28 -37.38
C GLU A 50 -27.12 -26.03 -35.86
N GLU A 51 -26.96 -24.77 -35.45
CA GLU A 51 -26.78 -24.40 -34.03
C GLU A 51 -27.93 -24.85 -33.13
N GLU A 52 -29.18 -24.87 -33.63
CA GLU A 52 -30.32 -25.36 -32.85
C GLU A 52 -30.22 -26.87 -32.58
N ALA A 53 -29.85 -27.67 -33.58
CA ALA A 53 -29.68 -29.12 -33.45
C ALA A 53 -28.53 -29.47 -32.50
N LYS A 54 -27.39 -28.79 -32.67
CA LYS A 54 -26.23 -28.86 -31.76
C LYS A 54 -26.62 -28.56 -30.32
N ARG A 55 -27.41 -27.49 -30.07
CA ARG A 55 -27.88 -27.13 -28.74
C ARG A 55 -28.79 -28.20 -28.13
N LYS A 56 -29.72 -28.77 -28.92
CA LYS A 56 -30.62 -29.85 -28.47
C LYS A 56 -29.85 -31.10 -28.05
N LEU A 57 -28.92 -31.58 -28.88
CA LEU A 57 -28.08 -32.74 -28.57
C LEU A 57 -27.26 -32.52 -27.29
N LYS A 58 -26.66 -31.33 -27.14
CA LYS A 58 -25.89 -30.98 -25.95
C LYS A 58 -26.74 -30.93 -24.68
N ALA A 59 -27.95 -30.36 -24.77
CA ALA A 59 -28.90 -30.32 -23.66
C ALA A 59 -29.37 -31.73 -23.25
N ALA A 60 -29.67 -32.58 -24.24
CA ALA A 60 -30.06 -33.98 -24.02
C ALA A 60 -28.95 -34.76 -23.29
N GLU A 61 -27.68 -34.62 -23.70
CA GLU A 61 -26.58 -35.30 -23.02
C GLU A 61 -26.42 -34.81 -21.57
N LEU A 62 -26.53 -33.49 -21.35
CA LEU A 62 -26.43 -32.92 -20.00
C LEU A 62 -27.54 -33.46 -19.09
N GLN A 63 -28.76 -33.55 -19.59
CA GLN A 63 -29.90 -34.12 -18.86
C GLN A 63 -29.69 -35.61 -18.57
N CYS A 64 -29.13 -36.38 -19.52
CA CYS A 64 -28.75 -37.78 -19.31
C CYS A 64 -27.66 -37.96 -18.26
N LYS A 65 -26.63 -37.11 -18.25
CA LYS A 65 -25.58 -37.09 -17.21
C LYS A 65 -26.16 -36.76 -15.84
N LYS A 66 -27.05 -35.76 -15.78
CA LYS A 66 -27.75 -35.36 -14.53
C LYS A 66 -28.60 -36.50 -13.97
N ASN A 67 -29.34 -37.18 -14.84
CA ASN A 67 -30.23 -38.29 -14.46
C ASN A 67 -29.51 -39.63 -14.36
N ARG A 68 -28.19 -39.68 -14.65
CA ARG A 68 -27.35 -40.88 -14.65
C ARG A 68 -27.93 -42.03 -15.49
N VAL A 69 -28.40 -41.70 -16.69
CA VAL A 69 -29.07 -42.66 -17.59
C VAL A 69 -28.03 -43.56 -18.28
N LYS A 70 -28.22 -44.89 -18.20
CA LYS A 70 -27.46 -45.93 -18.91
C LYS A 70 -25.93 -45.73 -18.88
N MET A 71 -25.32 -45.31 -19.99
CA MET A 71 -23.85 -45.14 -20.07
C MET A 71 -23.33 -44.12 -19.04
N TRP A 72 -24.20 -43.28 -18.48
CA TRP A 72 -23.92 -42.29 -17.46
C TRP A 72 -24.24 -42.75 -16.03
N ALA A 73 -24.59 -44.02 -15.79
CA ALA A 73 -24.97 -44.53 -14.46
C ALA A 73 -23.94 -44.22 -13.36
N ASN A 74 -22.66 -44.33 -13.70
CA ASN A 74 -21.53 -44.04 -12.80
C ASN A 74 -20.87 -42.68 -13.10
N TYR A 75 -21.58 -41.77 -13.77
CA TYR A 75 -21.04 -40.46 -14.10
C TYR A 75 -20.82 -39.63 -12.84
N VAL A 76 -19.56 -39.27 -12.61
CA VAL A 76 -19.15 -38.30 -11.60
C VAL A 76 -18.79 -37.01 -12.34
N PRO A 77 -19.53 -35.90 -12.11
CA PRO A 77 -19.15 -34.60 -12.65
C PRO A 77 -17.71 -34.27 -12.24
N PRO A 78 -16.85 -33.81 -13.17
CA PRO A 78 -15.51 -33.39 -12.83
C PRO A 78 -15.56 -32.33 -11.72
N ALA A 79 -14.63 -32.43 -10.76
CA ALA A 79 -14.50 -31.42 -9.73
C ALA A 79 -14.27 -30.05 -10.40
N THR A 80 -15.21 -29.13 -10.18
CA THR A 80 -15.09 -27.76 -10.66
C THR A 80 -14.49 -26.88 -9.56
N ASN A 81 -13.59 -25.98 -9.96
CA ASN A 81 -13.10 -24.94 -9.08
C ASN A 81 -13.96 -23.67 -9.14
N SER A 82 -15.10 -23.69 -9.85
CA SER A 82 -16.05 -22.59 -9.92
C SER A 82 -17.32 -22.83 -9.11
N LYS A 83 -17.91 -21.76 -8.58
CA LYS A 83 -19.20 -21.76 -7.87
C LYS A 83 -20.08 -20.62 -8.38
N ALA A 84 -21.29 -20.92 -8.83
CA ALA A 84 -22.25 -19.92 -9.28
C ALA A 84 -22.61 -18.89 -8.20
N ILE A 85 -22.89 -17.66 -8.63
CA ILE A 85 -23.35 -16.52 -7.83
C ILE A 85 -24.63 -16.00 -8.49
N HIS A 86 -25.74 -15.95 -7.77
CA HIS A 86 -27.04 -15.52 -8.35
C HIS A 86 -27.59 -14.23 -7.72
N ASP A 87 -27.32 -13.96 -6.44
CA ASP A 87 -28.01 -12.91 -5.68
C ASP A 87 -27.07 -11.80 -5.18
N GLN A 88 -26.00 -11.49 -5.93
CA GLN A 88 -25.01 -10.49 -5.52
C GLN A 88 -24.80 -9.37 -6.55
N ASN A 89 -25.77 -9.17 -7.44
CA ASN A 89 -25.77 -8.06 -8.39
C ASN A 89 -25.87 -6.74 -7.63
N PHE A 90 -25.19 -5.71 -8.14
CA PHE A 90 -25.14 -4.41 -7.47
C PHE A 90 -24.87 -3.29 -8.47
N THR A 91 -25.17 -2.06 -8.07
CA THR A 91 -24.74 -0.85 -8.78
C THR A 91 -23.63 -0.18 -7.99
N GLY A 92 -22.73 0.48 -8.70
CA GLY A 92 -21.68 1.22 -8.03
C GLY A 92 -20.84 2.06 -8.97
N LYS A 93 -19.95 2.84 -8.38
CA LYS A 93 -19.02 3.70 -9.10
C LYS A 93 -17.68 2.99 -9.26
N VAL A 94 -17.12 2.95 -10.47
CA VAL A 94 -15.78 2.38 -10.67
C VAL A 94 -14.72 3.29 -10.03
N VAL A 95 -13.92 2.73 -9.12
CA VAL A 95 -12.87 3.44 -8.37
C VAL A 95 -11.45 3.04 -8.78
N GLU A 96 -11.28 1.87 -9.38
CA GLU A 96 -9.99 1.40 -9.84
C GLU A 96 -10.13 0.44 -11.03
N VAL A 97 -9.27 0.59 -12.04
CA VAL A 97 -9.03 -0.40 -13.08
C VAL A 97 -7.69 -1.09 -12.78
N VAL A 98 -7.75 -2.36 -12.40
CA VAL A 98 -6.59 -3.15 -11.98
C VAL A 98 -5.85 -3.70 -13.21
N SER A 99 -6.59 -4.21 -14.18
CA SER A 99 -6.11 -4.74 -15.47
C SER A 99 -7.21 -4.59 -16.53
N GLY A 100 -6.94 -4.99 -17.78
CA GLY A 100 -7.94 -4.98 -18.86
C GLY A 100 -9.18 -5.85 -18.60
N ASP A 101 -9.15 -6.73 -17.59
CA ASP A 101 -10.20 -7.66 -17.21
C ASP A 101 -10.55 -7.61 -15.71
N CYS A 102 -10.10 -6.60 -14.97
CA CYS A 102 -10.37 -6.50 -13.53
C CYS A 102 -10.57 -5.05 -13.10
N VAL A 103 -11.72 -4.80 -12.45
CA VAL A 103 -12.11 -3.48 -11.95
C VAL A 103 -12.49 -3.57 -10.47
N VAL A 104 -12.42 -2.45 -9.78
CA VAL A 104 -12.93 -2.29 -8.41
C VAL A 104 -14.06 -1.26 -8.46
N VAL A 105 -15.21 -1.66 -7.93
CA VAL A 105 -16.45 -0.89 -7.94
C VAL A 105 -16.84 -0.60 -6.50
N ALA A 106 -17.07 0.66 -6.18
CA ALA A 106 -17.62 1.06 -4.89
C ALA A 106 -19.15 0.85 -4.93
N ASP A 107 -19.63 -0.13 -4.17
CA ASP A 107 -21.04 -0.51 -4.03
C ASP A 107 -21.85 0.64 -3.43
N ASP A 108 -22.94 1.03 -4.10
CA ASP A 108 -23.79 2.14 -3.64
C ASP A 108 -24.64 1.78 -2.42
N ALA A 109 -24.85 0.49 -2.18
CA ALA A 109 -25.57 0.03 -1.00
C ALA A 109 -24.73 0.18 0.29
N ILE A 110 -23.41 0.38 0.16
CA ILE A 110 -22.49 0.47 1.29
C ILE A 110 -22.12 1.95 1.53
N PRO A 111 -22.15 2.43 2.79
CA PRO A 111 -21.83 3.81 3.12
C PRO A 111 -20.50 4.31 2.54
N TYR A 112 -20.50 5.58 2.13
CA TYR A 112 -19.31 6.27 1.65
C TYR A 112 -18.20 6.27 2.71
N GLY A 113 -16.97 5.94 2.31
CA GLY A 113 -15.82 5.86 3.23
C GLY A 113 -15.62 4.51 3.92
N SER A 114 -16.57 3.55 3.79
CA SER A 114 -16.38 2.20 4.32
C SER A 114 -15.34 1.41 3.51
N PRO A 115 -14.37 0.73 4.16
CA PRO A 115 -13.42 -0.17 3.47
C PRO A 115 -14.10 -1.33 2.73
N THR A 116 -15.31 -1.73 3.17
CA THR A 116 -16.08 -2.82 2.54
C THR A 116 -16.86 -2.39 1.32
N ALA A 117 -16.94 -1.08 1.03
CA ALA A 117 -17.64 -0.58 -0.14
C ALA A 117 -16.97 -1.00 -1.45
N GLU A 118 -15.66 -1.20 -1.46
CA GLU A 118 -14.89 -1.53 -2.66
C GLU A 118 -14.92 -3.04 -2.97
N ARG A 119 -15.65 -3.43 -4.02
CA ARG A 119 -15.74 -4.82 -4.49
C ARG A 119 -14.91 -5.00 -5.75
N ARG A 120 -14.01 -5.98 -5.74
CA ARG A 120 -13.20 -6.36 -6.92
C ARG A 120 -13.99 -7.31 -7.81
N VAL A 121 -14.12 -6.98 -9.08
CA VAL A 121 -14.88 -7.73 -10.09
C VAL A 121 -13.95 -8.09 -11.24
N ASN A 122 -13.81 -9.37 -11.54
CA ASN A 122 -13.14 -9.84 -12.76
C ASN A 122 -14.17 -9.95 -13.87
N LEU A 123 -13.84 -9.51 -15.08
CA LEU A 123 -14.74 -9.60 -16.22
C LEU A 123 -14.89 -11.08 -16.62
N SER A 124 -16.13 -11.54 -16.60
CA SER A 124 -16.50 -12.93 -16.86
C SER A 124 -16.08 -13.43 -18.24
N SER A 125 -15.61 -14.68 -18.31
CA SER A 125 -15.28 -15.39 -19.56
C SER A 125 -14.30 -14.69 -20.51
N ILE A 126 -13.52 -13.71 -20.04
CA ILE A 126 -12.44 -13.11 -20.84
C ILE A 126 -11.10 -13.18 -20.11
N ARG A 127 -10.03 -12.98 -20.88
CA ARG A 127 -8.67 -12.84 -20.36
C ARG A 127 -7.95 -11.74 -21.12
N CYS A 128 -7.38 -10.80 -20.37
CA CYS A 128 -6.55 -9.73 -20.94
C CYS A 128 -5.05 -9.97 -20.71
N PRO A 129 -4.18 -9.28 -21.47
CA PRO A 129 -2.74 -9.28 -21.22
C PRO A 129 -2.41 -8.83 -19.80
N ARG A 130 -1.47 -9.53 -19.16
CA ARG A 130 -1.10 -9.28 -17.75
C ARG A 130 -0.30 -7.99 -17.60
N MET A 131 -0.62 -7.19 -16.58
CA MET A 131 0.08 -5.94 -16.26
C MET A 131 1.53 -6.12 -15.77
N GLY A 132 1.96 -7.35 -15.49
CA GLY A 132 3.25 -7.64 -14.87
C GLY A 132 3.29 -7.25 -13.38
N ASN A 133 4.45 -7.43 -12.77
CA ASN A 133 4.71 -7.10 -11.37
C ASN A 133 6.14 -6.59 -11.20
N PRO A 134 6.34 -5.27 -11.04
CA PRO A 134 7.67 -4.68 -10.85
C PRO A 134 8.45 -5.26 -9.67
N ARG A 135 7.77 -5.70 -8.60
CA ARG A 135 8.43 -6.32 -7.43
C ARG A 135 9.01 -7.70 -7.71
N ARG A 136 8.52 -8.36 -8.77
CA ARG A 136 9.00 -9.65 -9.27
C ARG A 136 9.76 -9.51 -10.59
N GLU A 137 10.08 -8.28 -10.99
CA GLU A 137 10.70 -7.94 -12.27
C GLU A 137 9.92 -8.45 -13.51
N GLU A 138 8.63 -8.73 -13.32
CA GLU A 138 7.74 -9.18 -14.39
C GLU A 138 7.27 -7.95 -15.19
N LYS A 139 7.70 -7.86 -16.45
CA LYS A 139 7.26 -6.79 -17.36
C LYS A 139 5.79 -6.98 -17.76
N PRO A 140 5.06 -5.88 -18.04
CA PRO A 140 3.73 -5.97 -18.64
C PRO A 140 3.78 -6.72 -19.97
N ALA A 141 2.77 -7.56 -20.21
CA ALA A 141 2.58 -8.19 -21.52
C ALA A 141 2.23 -7.14 -22.59
N PRO A 142 2.47 -7.44 -23.89
CA PRO A 142 2.04 -6.59 -25.00
C PRO A 142 0.58 -6.13 -24.87
N TYR A 143 0.31 -4.86 -25.14
CA TYR A 143 -1.01 -4.22 -25.02
C TYR A 143 -1.65 -4.18 -23.62
N ALA A 144 -0.97 -4.64 -22.56
CA ALA A 144 -1.55 -4.66 -21.20
C ALA A 144 -1.85 -3.25 -20.67
N ARG A 145 -0.93 -2.31 -20.88
CA ARG A 145 -1.09 -0.92 -20.41
C ARG A 145 -2.19 -0.20 -21.18
N GLU A 146 -2.27 -0.46 -22.48
CA GLU A 146 -3.26 0.07 -23.41
C GLU A 146 -4.66 -0.44 -23.08
N ALA A 147 -4.79 -1.74 -22.77
CA ALA A 147 -6.05 -2.33 -22.32
C ALA A 147 -6.55 -1.68 -21.02
N ARG A 148 -5.65 -1.54 -20.03
CA ARG A 148 -5.97 -0.89 -18.76
C ARG A 148 -6.33 0.60 -18.96
N GLU A 149 -5.56 1.33 -19.75
CA GLU A 149 -5.81 2.76 -19.99
C GLU A 149 -7.11 2.99 -20.77
N PHE A 150 -7.42 2.11 -21.74
CA PHE A 150 -8.68 2.14 -22.48
C PHE A 150 -9.89 2.00 -21.54
N LEU A 151 -9.82 1.11 -20.55
CA LEU A 151 -10.83 0.97 -19.51
C LEU A 151 -10.85 2.18 -18.58
N ARG A 152 -9.69 2.64 -18.10
CA ARG A 152 -9.58 3.77 -17.16
C ARG A 152 -10.32 4.99 -17.71
N GLN A 153 -10.04 5.39 -18.94
CA GLN A 153 -10.66 6.55 -19.59
C GLN A 153 -12.19 6.45 -19.73
N ARG A 154 -12.73 5.22 -19.80
CA ARG A 154 -14.17 4.98 -19.99
C ARG A 154 -14.93 4.72 -18.70
N LEU A 155 -14.26 4.14 -17.71
CA LEU A 155 -14.89 3.63 -16.51
C LEU A 155 -14.65 4.48 -15.29
N ILE A 156 -13.46 5.08 -15.14
CA ILE A 156 -13.09 5.67 -13.86
C ILE A 156 -14.09 6.76 -13.45
N GLY A 157 -14.66 6.60 -12.27
CA GLY A 157 -15.67 7.50 -11.74
C GLY A 157 -17.06 7.42 -12.40
N LYS A 158 -17.30 6.49 -13.35
CA LYS A 158 -18.62 6.25 -13.95
C LYS A 158 -19.44 5.29 -13.10
N GLN A 159 -20.75 5.48 -13.16
CA GLN A 159 -21.74 4.57 -12.61
C GLN A 159 -21.85 3.33 -13.49
N VAL A 160 -21.84 2.15 -12.88
CA VAL A 160 -22.00 0.86 -13.57
C VAL A 160 -23.01 -0.03 -12.86
N THR A 161 -23.57 -0.97 -13.62
CA THR A 161 -24.33 -2.11 -13.09
C THR A 161 -23.47 -3.36 -13.21
N VAL A 162 -23.36 -4.12 -12.13
CA VAL A 162 -22.58 -5.35 -12.06
C VAL A 162 -23.52 -6.53 -11.85
N GLN A 163 -23.42 -7.51 -12.74
CA GLN A 163 -24.06 -8.80 -12.61
C GLN A 163 -23.01 -9.84 -12.23
N MET A 164 -23.03 -10.29 -10.97
CA MET A 164 -22.10 -11.32 -10.49
C MET A 164 -22.59 -12.69 -10.97
N GLU A 165 -21.68 -13.54 -11.45
CA GLU A 165 -22.05 -14.78 -12.14
C GLU A 165 -21.42 -16.01 -11.48
N TYR A 166 -20.13 -15.96 -11.17
CA TYR A 166 -19.44 -17.09 -10.55
C TYR A 166 -18.18 -16.67 -9.80
N SER A 167 -17.79 -17.44 -8.81
CA SER A 167 -16.47 -17.37 -8.18
C SER A 167 -15.61 -18.53 -8.66
N ARG A 168 -14.28 -18.34 -8.72
CA ARG A 168 -13.31 -19.40 -9.05
C ARG A 168 -12.20 -19.44 -8.00
N LYS A 169 -11.93 -20.63 -7.46
CA LYS A 169 -10.74 -20.89 -6.64
C LYS A 169 -9.54 -21.08 -7.55
N ILE A 170 -8.56 -20.19 -7.42
CA ILE A 170 -7.27 -20.32 -8.09
C ILE A 170 -6.26 -20.83 -7.08
N THR A 171 -5.84 -22.08 -7.27
CA THR A 171 -4.62 -22.61 -6.66
C THR A 171 -3.43 -22.01 -7.42
N PRO A 172 -2.44 -21.42 -6.74
CA PRO A 172 -1.26 -20.90 -7.41
C PRO A 172 -0.47 -22.06 -8.03
N THR A 173 -0.55 -22.24 -9.35
CA THR A 173 0.31 -23.19 -10.08
C THR A 173 1.58 -22.49 -10.57
N ASP A 174 2.71 -23.06 -10.17
CA ASP A 174 4.10 -22.96 -10.66
C ASP A 174 4.72 -21.58 -10.94
N GLY A 175 5.30 -21.04 -9.87
CA GLY A 175 6.52 -20.22 -9.87
C GLY A 175 7.32 -20.56 -8.61
N PRO A 176 8.66 -20.44 -8.59
CA PRO A 176 9.47 -20.97 -7.50
C PRO A 176 9.11 -20.31 -6.16
N THR A 177 8.49 -21.14 -5.31
CA THR A 177 8.46 -21.13 -3.84
C THR A 177 8.47 -19.76 -3.14
N THR A 178 7.27 -19.25 -2.86
CA THR A 178 6.97 -18.72 -1.51
C THR A 178 5.95 -19.64 -0.86
N SER A 179 6.41 -20.39 0.14
CA SER A 179 5.59 -21.20 1.03
C SER A 179 4.55 -20.32 1.74
N GLY A 180 3.26 -20.64 1.57
CA GLY A 180 2.15 -20.00 2.30
C GLY A 180 1.05 -19.33 1.46
N ALA A 181 1.03 -19.49 0.12
CA ALA A 181 -0.05 -18.91 -0.68
C ALA A 181 -1.37 -19.71 -0.51
N ALA A 182 -2.26 -19.21 0.36
CA ALA A 182 -3.62 -19.70 0.51
C ALA A 182 -4.38 -19.65 -0.84
N ASP A 183 -5.31 -20.59 -1.04
CA ASP A 183 -6.23 -20.60 -2.19
C ASP A 183 -6.90 -19.22 -2.34
N ARG A 184 -6.79 -18.60 -3.52
CA ARG A 184 -7.40 -17.30 -3.78
C ARG A 184 -8.74 -17.49 -4.49
N VAL A 185 -9.83 -17.02 -3.88
CA VAL A 185 -11.14 -16.93 -4.54
C VAL A 185 -11.19 -15.65 -5.36
N MET A 186 -11.64 -15.74 -6.60
CA MET A 186 -11.87 -14.59 -7.47
C MET A 186 -13.32 -14.60 -7.96
N ASP A 187 -13.99 -13.47 -7.82
CA ASP A 187 -15.37 -13.32 -8.29
C ASP A 187 -15.40 -12.71 -9.69
N PHE A 188 -16.26 -13.26 -10.53
CA PHE A 188 -16.44 -12.92 -11.92
C PHE A 188 -17.86 -12.42 -12.17
N GLY A 189 -17.97 -11.41 -13.01
CA GLY A 189 -19.25 -10.84 -13.39
C GLY A 189 -19.19 -10.02 -14.65
N SER A 190 -20.38 -9.76 -15.19
CA SER A 190 -20.61 -8.85 -16.32
C SER A 190 -20.82 -7.43 -15.80
N VAL A 191 -20.09 -6.46 -16.37
CA VAL A 191 -20.15 -5.05 -15.98
C VAL A 191 -20.75 -4.25 -17.14
N PHE A 192 -21.69 -3.35 -16.82
CA PHE A 192 -22.41 -2.54 -17.80
C PHE A 192 -22.29 -1.05 -17.46
N ILE A 193 -21.91 -0.24 -18.45
CA ILE A 193 -22.09 1.22 -18.38
C ILE A 193 -23.48 1.55 -18.94
N PRO A 194 -24.28 2.40 -18.28
CA PRO A 194 -25.55 2.89 -18.83
C PRO A 194 -25.35 3.53 -20.21
N SER A 195 -26.22 3.21 -21.17
CA SER A 195 -26.10 3.74 -22.53
C SER A 195 -26.15 5.28 -22.52
N PRO A 196 -25.23 6.00 -23.19
CA PRO A 196 -25.23 7.46 -23.20
C PRO A 196 -26.53 7.98 -23.83
N ALA A 197 -27.17 8.94 -23.18
CA ALA A 197 -28.21 9.74 -23.83
C ALA A 197 -27.57 10.44 -25.05
N LYS A 198 -28.06 10.10 -26.26
CA LYS A 198 -27.70 10.63 -27.59
C LYS A 198 -26.59 11.70 -27.59
N GLY A 199 -25.38 11.33 -27.99
CA GLY A 199 -24.32 12.32 -28.20
C GLY A 199 -22.93 11.82 -28.61
N ASP A 200 -22.60 10.53 -28.44
CA ASP A 200 -21.27 10.01 -28.79
C ASP A 200 -21.40 8.84 -29.76
N SER A 201 -21.30 9.15 -31.05
CA SER A 201 -21.42 8.23 -32.17
C SER A 201 -20.13 7.41 -32.30
N ASP A 202 -20.21 6.13 -31.91
CA ASP A 202 -19.43 5.00 -32.47
C ASP A 202 -19.76 3.64 -31.81
N VAL A 203 -20.76 3.58 -30.93
CA VAL A 203 -21.13 2.35 -30.21
C VAL A 203 -22.46 1.84 -30.74
N VAL A 204 -22.41 0.73 -31.48
CA VAL A 204 -23.60 0.01 -31.93
C VAL A 204 -24.31 -0.52 -30.68
N ALA A 205 -25.44 0.10 -30.31
CA ALA A 205 -26.31 -0.44 -29.28
C ALA A 205 -26.93 -1.74 -29.82
N ALA A 206 -26.61 -2.88 -29.20
CA ALA A 206 -27.35 -4.11 -29.46
C ALA A 206 -28.77 -3.95 -28.90
N SER A 207 -29.79 -4.18 -29.74
CA SER A 207 -31.19 -4.20 -29.32
C SER A 207 -31.40 -5.23 -28.21
N PRO A 208 -32.14 -4.91 -27.13
CA PRO A 208 -32.36 -5.86 -26.05
C PRO A 208 -33.35 -6.94 -26.50
N ALA A 209 -32.84 -8.15 -26.72
CA ALA A 209 -33.68 -9.35 -26.64
C ALA A 209 -33.83 -9.72 -25.16
N GLY A 210 -35.05 -9.58 -24.62
CA GLY A 210 -35.54 -10.18 -23.37
C GLY A 210 -34.65 -10.08 -22.12
N GLY A 211 -34.94 -9.12 -21.24
CA GLY A 211 -34.51 -9.16 -19.82
C GLY A 211 -33.09 -8.68 -19.50
N GLN A 212 -32.31 -8.23 -20.49
CA GLN A 212 -30.94 -7.72 -20.26
C GLN A 212 -30.95 -6.30 -19.64
N PRO A 213 -30.05 -5.99 -18.69
CA PRO A 213 -29.90 -4.63 -18.19
C PRO A 213 -29.51 -3.67 -19.32
N ALA A 214 -30.15 -2.50 -19.38
CA ALA A 214 -29.88 -1.50 -20.40
C ALA A 214 -28.46 -0.91 -20.23
N GLY A 215 -27.50 -1.33 -21.05
CA GLY A 215 -26.14 -0.80 -21.00
C GLY A 215 -25.16 -1.51 -21.94
N VAL A 216 -23.97 -0.93 -22.09
CA VAL A 216 -22.88 -1.50 -22.90
C VAL A 216 -22.04 -2.43 -22.03
N ASN A 217 -21.88 -3.69 -22.44
CA ASN A 217 -21.05 -4.67 -21.74
C ASN A 217 -19.56 -4.37 -21.94
N ILE A 218 -18.82 -4.21 -20.84
CA ILE A 218 -17.40 -3.83 -20.85
C ILE A 218 -16.48 -4.92 -21.38
N ALA A 219 -16.81 -6.18 -21.12
CA ALA A 219 -16.05 -7.29 -21.68
C ALA A 219 -16.16 -7.30 -23.21
N GLU A 220 -17.33 -7.01 -23.77
CA GLU A 220 -17.53 -6.88 -25.21
C GLU A 220 -16.71 -5.71 -25.80
N LEU A 221 -16.69 -4.55 -25.13
CA LEU A 221 -15.90 -3.40 -25.56
C LEU A 221 -14.40 -3.72 -25.63
N ILE A 222 -13.88 -4.39 -24.60
CA ILE A 222 -12.47 -4.80 -24.54
C ILE A 222 -12.13 -5.76 -25.66
N LEU A 223 -12.96 -6.78 -25.88
CA LEU A 223 -12.77 -7.75 -26.94
C LEU A 223 -12.84 -7.11 -28.31
N THR A 224 -13.79 -6.20 -28.56
CA THR A 224 -13.96 -5.51 -29.85
C THR A 224 -12.74 -4.63 -30.22
N ARG A 225 -11.98 -4.17 -29.22
CA ARG A 225 -10.71 -3.46 -29.41
C ARG A 225 -9.50 -4.39 -29.56
N GLY A 226 -9.69 -5.70 -29.42
CA GLY A 226 -8.62 -6.69 -29.49
C GLY A 226 -7.70 -6.64 -28.28
N PHE A 227 -8.22 -6.27 -27.11
CA PHE A 227 -7.43 -6.21 -25.86
C PHE A 227 -7.57 -7.45 -24.97
N GLY A 228 -8.22 -8.50 -25.47
CA GLY A 228 -8.33 -9.77 -24.75
C GLY A 228 -8.85 -10.89 -25.64
N ASN A 229 -8.95 -12.06 -25.02
CA ASN A 229 -9.50 -13.28 -25.61
C ASN A 229 -10.68 -13.79 -24.78
N VAL A 230 -11.59 -14.51 -25.44
CA VAL A 230 -12.64 -15.26 -24.75
C VAL A 230 -12.05 -16.53 -24.16
N VAL A 231 -12.28 -16.76 -22.88
CA VAL A 231 -11.92 -18.01 -22.21
C VAL A 231 -12.85 -19.11 -22.70
N ARG A 232 -12.30 -20.24 -23.17
CA ARG A 232 -13.10 -21.40 -23.54
C ARG A 232 -13.43 -22.21 -22.29
N HIS A 233 -14.71 -22.39 -22.03
CA HIS A 233 -15.22 -23.12 -20.87
C HIS A 233 -15.63 -24.54 -21.26
N ARG A 234 -15.39 -25.50 -20.36
CA ARG A 234 -15.99 -26.83 -20.48
C ARG A 234 -17.47 -26.76 -20.07
N ASP A 235 -18.26 -27.75 -20.49
CA ASP A 235 -19.71 -27.76 -20.30
C ASP A 235 -20.19 -27.70 -18.84
N PHE A 236 -19.33 -28.12 -17.91
CA PHE A 236 -19.61 -28.14 -16.47
C PHE A 236 -18.95 -26.97 -15.73
N GLU A 237 -18.23 -26.08 -16.42
CA GLU A 237 -17.66 -24.88 -15.82
C GLU A 237 -18.65 -23.71 -15.92
N GLU A 238 -18.68 -22.89 -14.88
CA GLU A 238 -19.44 -21.64 -14.93
C GLU A 238 -18.82 -20.68 -15.95
N ARG A 239 -19.67 -19.92 -16.63
CA ARG A 239 -19.30 -18.96 -17.69
C ARG A 239 -20.26 -17.78 -17.71
N SER A 240 -19.93 -16.78 -18.52
CA SER A 240 -20.75 -15.58 -18.67
C SER A 240 -22.14 -15.85 -19.21
N ASN A 241 -23.12 -15.11 -18.70
CA ASN A 241 -24.47 -15.08 -19.26
C ASN A 241 -24.52 -14.44 -20.66
N HIS A 242 -23.45 -13.74 -21.07
CA HIS A 242 -23.34 -13.04 -22.36
C HIS A 242 -22.29 -13.71 -23.27
N TYR A 243 -21.96 -14.98 -23.05
CA TYR A 243 -20.86 -15.68 -23.70
C TYR A 243 -20.88 -15.61 -25.25
N ASP A 244 -22.05 -15.74 -25.87
CA ASP A 244 -22.16 -15.71 -27.34
C ASP A 244 -21.85 -14.31 -27.91
N ALA A 245 -22.25 -13.24 -27.21
CA ALA A 245 -21.90 -11.87 -27.59
C ALA A 245 -20.38 -11.62 -27.47
N LEU A 246 -19.74 -12.21 -26.45
CA LEU A 246 -18.28 -12.14 -26.29
C LEU A 246 -17.56 -12.86 -27.43
N LEU A 247 -18.01 -14.06 -27.84
CA LEU A 247 -17.46 -14.77 -28.99
C LEU A 247 -17.60 -13.96 -30.29
N ALA A 248 -18.76 -13.34 -30.51
CA ALA A 248 -18.98 -12.47 -31.67
C ALA A 248 -18.05 -11.24 -31.67
N ALA A 249 -17.80 -10.65 -30.50
CA ALA A 249 -16.86 -9.53 -30.35
C ALA A 249 -15.41 -9.93 -30.62
N GLU A 250 -14.96 -11.08 -30.10
CA GLU A 250 -13.63 -11.63 -30.39
C GLU A 250 -13.46 -11.92 -31.88
N SER A 251 -14.46 -12.53 -32.51
CA SER A 251 -14.46 -12.80 -33.96
C SER A 251 -14.28 -11.51 -34.78
N ARG A 252 -15.03 -10.45 -34.47
CA ARG A 252 -14.86 -9.13 -35.12
C ARG A 252 -13.45 -8.56 -34.95
N ALA A 253 -12.85 -8.70 -33.77
CA ALA A 253 -11.51 -8.19 -33.50
C ALA A 253 -10.41 -9.00 -34.21
N LEU A 254 -10.56 -10.32 -34.32
CA LEU A 254 -9.70 -11.21 -35.09
C LEU A 254 -9.74 -10.87 -36.58
N SER A 255 -10.94 -10.77 -37.16
CA SER A 255 -11.10 -10.40 -38.58
C SER A 255 -10.52 -9.01 -38.89
N ALA A 256 -10.66 -8.07 -37.95
CA ALA A 256 -10.11 -6.73 -38.09
C ALA A 256 -8.63 -6.59 -37.66
N LYS A 257 -7.99 -7.68 -37.21
CA LYS A 257 -6.59 -7.70 -36.75
C LYS A 257 -6.27 -6.57 -35.75
N LYS A 258 -7.11 -6.41 -34.72
CA LYS A 258 -6.97 -5.33 -33.73
C LYS A 258 -6.16 -5.76 -32.50
N GLY A 259 -5.41 -4.82 -31.91
CA GLY A 259 -4.70 -5.02 -30.64
C GLY A 259 -3.79 -6.24 -30.66
N ILE A 260 -4.01 -7.17 -29.73
CA ILE A 260 -3.22 -8.42 -29.60
C ILE A 260 -3.38 -9.36 -30.81
N HIS A 261 -4.43 -9.17 -31.62
CA HIS A 261 -4.68 -9.94 -32.85
C HIS A 261 -4.00 -9.33 -34.08
N SER A 262 -3.34 -8.18 -33.90
CA SER A 262 -2.54 -7.53 -34.93
C SER A 262 -1.14 -8.14 -34.99
N ALA A 263 -0.53 -8.11 -36.18
CA ALA A 263 0.91 -8.39 -36.33
C ALA A 263 1.79 -7.18 -35.95
N LYS A 264 1.20 -6.03 -35.59
CA LYS A 264 1.94 -4.84 -35.17
C LYS A 264 2.52 -5.02 -33.77
N GLU A 265 3.77 -4.58 -33.60
CA GLU A 265 4.40 -4.51 -32.28
C GLU A 265 3.60 -3.61 -31.33
N SER A 266 3.59 -4.00 -30.05
CA SER A 266 2.98 -3.19 -28.99
C SER A 266 3.76 -1.88 -28.82
N PRO A 267 3.07 -0.75 -28.63
CA PRO A 267 3.73 0.51 -28.27
C PRO A 267 4.68 0.37 -27.07
N ALA A 268 5.93 0.78 -27.24
CA ALA A 268 6.89 0.82 -26.14
C ALA A 268 6.69 2.09 -25.31
N MET A 269 6.47 1.95 -24.00
CA MET A 269 6.38 3.09 -23.08
C MET A 269 7.44 2.99 -21.99
N HIS A 270 8.46 3.85 -22.09
CA HIS A 270 9.48 3.99 -21.05
C HIS A 270 9.04 5.05 -20.03
N VAL A 271 8.84 4.63 -18.78
CA VAL A 271 8.45 5.53 -17.68
C VAL A 271 9.57 5.60 -16.66
N THR A 272 10.04 6.82 -16.38
CA THR A 272 11.03 7.06 -15.32
C THR A 272 10.32 7.10 -13.97
N ASP A 273 10.58 6.13 -13.10
CA ASP A 273 9.97 6.09 -11.76
C ASP A 273 10.86 6.81 -10.72
N LEU A 274 10.48 8.04 -10.37
CA LEU A 274 11.16 8.84 -9.35
C LEU A 274 10.73 8.47 -7.92
N THR A 275 9.70 7.62 -7.74
CA THR A 275 9.24 7.20 -6.40
C THR A 275 10.21 6.25 -5.71
N VAL A 276 11.04 5.55 -6.49
CA VAL A 276 12.07 4.61 -6.02
C VAL A 276 13.48 5.16 -6.18
N ALA A 277 13.61 6.37 -6.72
CA ALA A 277 14.89 7.03 -6.94
C ALA A 277 15.43 7.63 -5.63
N VAL A 278 16.76 7.78 -5.56
CA VAL A 278 17.41 8.49 -4.45
C VAL A 278 16.93 9.94 -4.44
N ALA A 279 16.68 10.52 -3.27
CA ALA A 279 16.13 11.88 -3.10
C ALA A 279 16.86 12.97 -3.90
N LYS A 280 18.17 12.81 -4.14
CA LYS A 280 18.95 13.71 -5.01
C LYS A 280 18.35 13.81 -6.42
N LYS A 281 17.97 12.69 -7.04
CA LYS A 281 17.37 12.69 -8.39
C LYS A 281 16.02 13.43 -8.42
N ALA A 282 15.22 13.33 -7.36
CA ALA A 282 13.97 14.07 -7.26
C ALA A 282 14.23 15.59 -7.15
N LYS A 283 15.24 16.00 -6.38
CA LYS A 283 15.70 17.40 -6.30
C LYS A 283 16.19 17.93 -7.65
N ASP A 284 16.97 17.13 -8.38
CA ASP A 284 17.46 17.50 -9.71
C ASP A 284 16.31 17.67 -10.72
N PHE A 285 15.18 16.97 -10.51
CA PHE A 285 13.99 17.05 -11.36
C PHE A 285 13.03 18.21 -11.01
N LEU A 286 13.13 18.77 -9.81
CA LEU A 286 12.23 19.82 -9.30
C LEU A 286 12.10 21.04 -10.24
N PRO A 287 13.20 21.61 -10.81
CA PRO A 287 13.09 22.79 -11.68
C PRO A 287 12.22 22.54 -12.93
N SER A 288 12.26 21.30 -13.46
CA SER A 288 11.45 20.90 -14.62
C SER A 288 9.95 20.91 -14.32
N LEU A 289 9.58 20.57 -13.08
CA LEU A 289 8.20 20.57 -12.61
C LEU A 289 7.73 21.98 -12.26
N GLN A 290 8.54 22.76 -11.53
CA GLN A 290 8.18 24.14 -11.14
C GLN A 290 7.97 25.09 -12.33
N ARG A 291 8.64 24.84 -13.47
CA ARG A 291 8.47 25.66 -14.68
C ARG A 291 7.05 25.57 -15.26
N ILE A 292 6.30 24.52 -14.95
CA ILE A 292 4.95 24.30 -15.46
C ILE A 292 3.97 24.52 -14.30
N ARG A 293 3.25 25.66 -14.32
CA ARG A 293 2.32 26.02 -13.22
C ARG A 293 1.21 24.99 -12.99
N ARG A 294 0.62 24.44 -14.06
CA ARG A 294 -0.43 23.41 -14.00
C ARG A 294 -0.01 22.23 -14.87
N ILE A 295 0.30 21.11 -14.22
CA ILE A 295 0.76 19.88 -14.87
C ILE A 295 -0.38 18.86 -14.86
N PRO A 296 -0.87 18.42 -16.04
CA PRO A 296 -1.76 17.27 -16.11
C PRO A 296 -1.03 16.00 -15.63
N ALA A 297 -1.67 15.29 -14.70
CA ALA A 297 -1.16 14.06 -14.11
C ALA A 297 -2.30 13.06 -13.91
N VAL A 298 -1.94 11.80 -13.70
CA VAL A 298 -2.87 10.71 -13.35
C VAL A 298 -2.49 10.18 -11.98
N VAL A 299 -3.47 10.08 -11.07
CA VAL A 299 -3.23 9.48 -9.75
C VAL A 299 -3.10 7.96 -9.90
N GLU A 300 -1.89 7.42 -9.93
CA GLU A 300 -1.69 5.97 -10.05
C GLU A 300 -2.04 5.23 -8.77
N TYR A 301 -1.75 5.84 -7.61
CA TYR A 301 -1.96 5.20 -6.30
C TYR A 301 -2.16 6.22 -5.17
N VAL A 302 -3.02 5.89 -4.22
CA VAL A 302 -3.23 6.63 -2.97
C VAL A 302 -2.42 5.95 -1.86
N LEU A 303 -1.35 6.59 -1.38
CA LEU A 303 -0.47 6.06 -0.33
C LEU A 303 -1.01 6.39 1.08
N SER A 304 -1.61 7.56 1.23
CA SER A 304 -2.34 8.02 2.42
C SER A 304 -3.38 9.08 2.00
N GLY A 305 -4.19 9.59 2.93
CA GLY A 305 -5.16 10.66 2.64
C GLY A 305 -4.57 11.97 2.06
N HIS A 306 -3.24 12.17 2.15
CA HIS A 306 -2.55 13.35 1.60
C HIS A 306 -1.29 13.00 0.78
N ARG A 307 -0.98 11.72 0.53
CA ARG A 307 0.19 11.28 -0.24
C ARG A 307 -0.20 10.35 -1.37
N PHE A 308 0.40 10.55 -2.54
CA PHE A 308 -0.01 9.93 -3.80
C PHE A 308 1.19 9.53 -4.66
N LYS A 309 1.03 8.49 -5.48
CA LYS A 309 1.88 8.26 -6.64
C LYS A 309 1.19 8.84 -7.86
N LEU A 310 1.85 9.74 -8.57
CA LEU A 310 1.32 10.39 -9.77
C LEU A 310 2.14 10.02 -10.98
N TYR A 311 1.49 9.75 -12.10
CA TYR A 311 2.11 9.67 -13.42
C TYR A 311 1.90 10.98 -14.17
N ILE A 312 2.97 11.54 -14.73
CA ILE A 312 2.94 12.76 -15.53
C ILE A 312 3.20 12.37 -16.99
N PRO A 313 2.15 12.28 -17.84
CA PRO A 313 2.29 11.79 -19.21
C PRO A 313 3.29 12.60 -20.03
N LYS A 314 3.25 13.94 -19.90
CA LYS A 314 4.10 14.86 -20.66
C LYS A 314 5.59 14.70 -20.38
N LEU A 315 5.95 14.26 -19.17
CA LEU A 315 7.33 14.05 -18.74
C LEU A 315 7.71 12.57 -18.66
N THR A 316 6.78 11.68 -19.05
CA THR A 316 6.91 10.22 -18.99
C THR A 316 7.54 9.74 -17.68
N CYS A 317 7.10 10.30 -16.55
CA CYS A 317 7.64 9.97 -15.24
C CYS A 317 6.56 9.76 -14.19
N SER A 318 6.88 8.98 -13.16
CA SER A 318 6.05 8.84 -11.97
C SER A 318 6.75 9.49 -10.77
N ILE A 319 6.00 10.24 -9.96
CA ILE A 319 6.50 10.96 -8.78
C ILE A 319 5.73 10.60 -7.51
N ALA A 320 6.39 10.74 -6.36
CA ALA A 320 5.73 10.73 -5.06
C ALA A 320 5.30 12.17 -4.76
N PHE A 321 4.03 12.39 -4.49
CA PHE A 321 3.44 13.71 -4.28
C PHE A 321 2.67 13.76 -2.96
N ALA A 322 2.69 14.91 -2.28
CA ALA A 322 1.87 15.17 -1.11
C ALA A 322 1.28 16.59 -1.13
N PHE A 323 0.12 16.76 -0.50
CA PHE A 323 -0.47 18.10 -0.36
C PHE A 323 0.43 19.00 0.49
N SER A 324 0.70 20.20 0.00
CA SER A 324 1.36 21.25 0.78
C SER A 324 0.48 21.68 1.94
N GLY A 325 1.06 21.76 3.14
CA GLY A 325 0.39 22.27 4.33
C GLY A 325 -0.82 21.47 4.82
N VAL A 326 -1.02 20.23 4.37
CA VAL A 326 -2.16 19.39 4.79
C VAL A 326 -1.67 18.03 5.27
N ARG A 327 -2.15 17.62 6.44
CA ARG A 327 -1.78 16.35 7.09
C ARG A 327 -3.02 15.55 7.47
N CYS A 328 -3.08 14.30 7.01
CA CYS A 328 -4.12 13.33 7.40
C CYS A 328 -3.61 12.36 8.48
N PRO A 329 -4.52 11.67 9.20
CA PRO A 329 -4.18 10.61 10.15
C PRO A 329 -3.22 9.56 9.58
N GLY A 330 -2.15 9.29 10.33
CA GLY A 330 -1.14 8.28 10.02
C GLY A 330 -1.66 6.85 10.23
N ARG A 331 -0.90 5.85 9.77
CA ARG A 331 -1.25 4.44 9.98
C ARG A 331 -1.40 4.16 11.49
N GLY A 332 -2.54 3.59 11.89
CA GLY A 332 -2.85 3.28 13.29
C GLY A 332 -3.51 4.42 14.05
N GLU A 333 -3.62 5.61 13.46
CA GLU A 333 -4.42 6.70 14.03
C GLU A 333 -5.90 6.57 13.62
N PRO A 334 -6.84 7.03 14.47
CA PRO A 334 -8.26 7.08 14.13
C PRO A 334 -8.50 7.77 12.79
N TYR A 335 -9.46 7.25 12.02
CA TYR A 335 -9.86 7.78 10.72
C TYR A 335 -8.81 7.69 9.59
N SER A 336 -7.67 7.00 9.78
CA SER A 336 -6.67 6.85 8.70
C SER A 336 -7.20 6.07 7.50
N ASP A 337 -7.85 4.93 7.73
CA ASP A 337 -8.44 4.12 6.64
C ASP A 337 -9.61 4.83 5.95
N GLU A 338 -10.38 5.60 6.71
CA GLU A 338 -11.46 6.43 6.15
C GLU A 338 -10.88 7.54 5.25
N ALA A 339 -9.81 8.23 5.67
CA ALA A 339 -9.14 9.23 4.84
C ALA A 339 -8.60 8.64 3.52
N ILE A 340 -8.04 7.42 3.57
CA ILE A 340 -7.60 6.70 2.37
C ILE A 340 -8.80 6.35 1.48
N SER A 341 -9.88 5.80 2.05
CA SER A 341 -11.10 5.44 1.32
C SER A 341 -11.73 6.65 0.62
N VAL A 342 -11.79 7.80 1.29
CA VAL A 342 -12.29 9.06 0.71
C VAL A 342 -11.44 9.48 -0.48
N MET A 343 -10.11 9.48 -0.36
CA MET A 343 -9.22 9.83 -1.46
C MET A 343 -9.26 8.82 -2.61
N ARG A 344 -9.37 7.52 -2.30
CA ARG A 344 -9.50 6.48 -3.32
C ARG A 344 -10.77 6.70 -4.15
N ARG A 345 -11.91 6.90 -3.49
CA ARG A 345 -13.18 7.14 -4.17
C ARG A 345 -13.23 8.47 -4.92
N ARG A 346 -12.47 9.47 -4.45
CA ARG A 346 -12.42 10.81 -5.07
C ARG A 346 -11.49 10.87 -6.28
N ILE A 347 -10.23 10.44 -6.17
CA ILE A 347 -9.18 10.74 -7.17
C ILE A 347 -8.38 9.55 -7.67
N MET A 348 -8.53 8.32 -7.15
CA MET A 348 -7.78 7.16 -7.64
C MET A 348 -7.97 6.98 -9.16
N GLN A 349 -6.86 6.88 -9.89
CA GLN A 349 -6.79 6.75 -11.36
C GLN A 349 -7.50 7.86 -12.16
N ARG A 350 -7.82 8.98 -11.53
CA ARG A 350 -8.37 10.15 -12.22
C ARG A 350 -7.28 11.03 -12.79
N ASP A 351 -7.64 11.71 -13.87
CA ASP A 351 -6.85 12.80 -14.42
C ASP A 351 -7.02 14.02 -13.49
N VAL A 352 -5.90 14.56 -13.04
CA VAL A 352 -5.80 15.70 -12.13
C VAL A 352 -4.82 16.70 -12.69
N GLU A 353 -4.87 17.92 -12.18
CA GLU A 353 -3.83 18.92 -12.42
C GLU A 353 -3.07 19.16 -11.13
N ILE A 354 -1.75 19.28 -11.20
CA ILE A 354 -0.91 19.57 -10.04
C ILE A 354 -0.04 20.80 -10.28
N GLU A 355 0.31 21.45 -9.18
CA GLU A 355 1.34 22.48 -9.11
C GLU A 355 2.36 22.03 -8.05
N VAL A 356 3.63 21.96 -8.43
CA VAL A 356 4.70 21.47 -7.56
C VAL A 356 5.48 22.66 -7.01
N GLU A 357 5.51 22.78 -5.69
CA GLU A 357 6.14 23.90 -4.98
C GLU A 357 7.56 23.55 -4.55
N THR A 358 7.76 22.35 -3.99
CA THR A 358 9.08 21.92 -3.50
C THR A 358 9.19 20.39 -3.43
N VAL A 359 10.32 19.89 -2.92
CA VAL A 359 10.54 18.47 -2.65
C VAL A 359 11.15 18.29 -1.26
N ASP A 360 10.64 17.34 -0.49
CA ASP A 360 11.14 17.05 0.85
C ASP A 360 12.46 16.28 0.83
N ARG A 361 13.05 16.05 2.02
CA ARG A 361 14.32 15.32 2.16
C ARG A 361 14.24 13.86 1.69
N THR A 362 13.03 13.29 1.63
CA THR A 362 12.77 11.91 1.21
C THR A 362 12.55 11.78 -0.30
N GLY A 363 12.47 12.90 -1.03
CA GLY A 363 12.18 12.92 -2.46
C GLY A 363 10.68 12.96 -2.80
N THR A 364 9.82 13.31 -1.84
CA THR A 364 8.38 13.53 -2.09
C THR A 364 8.13 14.98 -2.47
N PHE A 365 7.51 15.21 -3.62
CA PHE A 365 7.14 16.53 -4.09
C PHE A 365 5.94 17.05 -3.30
N LEU A 366 6.00 18.30 -2.87
CA LEU A 366 4.93 18.98 -2.15
C LEU A 366 4.26 19.99 -3.08
N GLY A 367 2.94 20.04 -3.06
CA GLY A 367 2.21 21.02 -3.84
C GLY A 367 0.70 20.93 -3.73
N SER A 368 0.03 21.57 -4.68
CA SER A 368 -1.42 21.63 -4.77
C SER A 368 -1.95 20.74 -5.91
N MET A 369 -3.14 20.17 -5.75
CA MET A 369 -3.77 19.28 -6.72
C MET A 369 -5.23 19.67 -6.92
N TRP A 370 -5.69 19.62 -8.16
CA TRP A 370 -7.06 19.92 -8.52
C TRP A 370 -7.66 18.82 -9.39
N GLU A 371 -8.94 18.58 -9.16
CA GLU A 371 -9.81 17.83 -10.04
C GLU A 371 -10.81 18.82 -10.65
N GLY A 372 -10.61 19.16 -11.92
CA GLY A 372 -11.30 20.28 -12.56
C GLY A 372 -10.98 21.58 -11.81
N ARG A 373 -12.02 22.22 -11.24
CA ARG A 373 -11.87 23.46 -10.46
C ARG A 373 -11.78 23.24 -8.95
N THR A 374 -11.91 22.00 -8.47
CA THR A 374 -11.92 21.71 -7.03
C THR A 374 -10.51 21.41 -6.56
N ASN A 375 -10.00 22.16 -5.59
CA ASN A 375 -8.76 21.80 -4.89
C ASN A 375 -9.03 20.54 -4.06
N VAL A 376 -8.29 19.47 -4.32
CA VAL A 376 -8.56 18.16 -3.69
C VAL A 376 -8.29 18.19 -2.18
N ALA A 377 -7.37 19.07 -1.74
CA ALA A 377 -7.05 19.20 -0.32
C ALA A 377 -8.22 19.78 0.50
N THR A 378 -9.09 20.61 -0.08
CA THR A 378 -10.27 21.12 0.63
C THR A 378 -11.24 19.99 0.97
N VAL A 379 -11.40 19.00 0.07
CA VAL A 379 -12.33 17.87 0.24
C VAL A 379 -12.03 17.09 1.52
N ILE A 380 -10.75 16.87 1.84
CA ILE A 380 -10.36 16.09 3.03
C ILE A 380 -10.38 16.93 4.31
N LEU A 381 -10.12 18.24 4.19
CA LEU A 381 -10.24 19.18 5.30
C LEU A 381 -11.71 19.38 5.70
N GLU A 382 -12.60 19.61 4.72
CA GLU A 382 -14.05 19.74 4.93
C GLU A 382 -14.67 18.47 5.52
N ALA A 383 -14.14 17.30 5.16
CA ALA A 383 -14.57 16.02 5.74
C ALA A 383 -14.10 15.82 7.20
N GLY A 384 -13.27 16.72 7.75
CA GLY A 384 -12.67 16.56 9.07
C GLY A 384 -11.63 15.43 9.13
N LEU A 385 -11.09 15.00 7.99
CA LEU A 385 -10.13 13.89 7.86
C LEU A 385 -8.69 14.38 7.64
N ALA A 386 -8.47 15.68 7.73
CA ALA A 386 -7.17 16.30 7.68
C ALA A 386 -7.14 17.58 8.51
N LYS A 387 -5.92 18.04 8.82
CA LYS A 387 -5.66 19.33 9.44
C LYS A 387 -4.59 20.10 8.67
N MET A 388 -4.60 21.42 8.82
CA MET A 388 -3.54 22.29 8.32
C MET A 388 -2.24 22.03 9.10
N GLN A 389 -1.13 21.96 8.38
CA GLN A 389 0.20 21.74 8.92
C GLN A 389 0.96 23.06 8.97
N THR A 390 1.12 23.62 10.17
CA THR A 390 1.74 24.93 10.41
C THR A 390 3.26 24.96 10.23
N SER A 391 3.92 23.81 10.19
CA SER A 391 5.37 23.71 9.95
C SER A 391 5.77 24.02 8.51
N PHE A 392 4.82 24.03 7.58
CA PHE A 392 5.01 24.50 6.21
C PHE A 392 4.41 25.89 6.11
N GLY A 393 5.22 26.90 5.77
CA GLY A 393 4.76 28.29 5.73
C GLY A 393 3.53 28.44 4.82
N ALA A 394 2.42 28.90 5.38
CA ALA A 394 1.16 29.11 4.66
C ALA A 394 1.30 30.16 3.54
N ASP A 395 2.31 31.03 3.64
CA ASP A 395 2.70 32.02 2.63
C ASP A 395 3.07 31.41 1.27
N ARG A 396 3.45 30.12 1.24
CA ARG A 396 3.80 29.39 0.02
C ARG A 396 2.61 28.75 -0.68
N ILE A 397 1.45 28.71 -0.03
CA ILE A 397 0.25 28.05 -0.55
C ILE A 397 -0.70 29.12 -1.07
N VAL A 398 -0.86 29.19 -2.40
CA VAL A 398 -1.68 30.22 -3.08
C VAL A 398 -3.12 30.28 -2.55
N GLU A 399 -3.68 29.13 -2.17
CA GLU A 399 -5.06 28.97 -1.71
C GLU A 399 -5.17 28.69 -0.20
N ALA A 400 -4.18 29.11 0.61
CA ALA A 400 -4.15 28.84 2.06
C ALA A 400 -5.46 29.21 2.77
N HIS A 401 -6.03 30.38 2.46
CA HIS A 401 -7.28 30.86 3.04
C HIS A 401 -8.47 29.93 2.77
N ILE A 402 -8.51 29.24 1.61
CA ILE A 402 -9.57 28.28 1.28
C ILE A 402 -9.42 27.03 2.14
N LEU A 403 -8.19 26.55 2.31
CA LEU A 403 -7.89 25.39 3.15
C LEU A 403 -8.18 25.67 4.64
N GLU A 404 -7.84 26.85 5.13
CA GLU A 404 -8.16 27.30 6.48
C GLU A 404 -9.68 27.38 6.72
N ASN A 405 -10.42 27.89 5.73
CA ASN A 405 -11.88 27.94 5.82
C ASN A 405 -12.51 26.54 5.80
N ALA A 406 -11.99 25.63 4.98
CA ALA A 406 -12.40 24.23 4.94
C ALA A 406 -12.18 23.53 6.30
N GLU A 407 -11.00 23.72 6.90
CA GLU A 407 -10.70 23.20 8.24
C GLU A 407 -11.61 23.81 9.31
N ARG A 408 -11.82 25.14 9.28
CA ARG A 408 -12.70 25.85 10.21
C ARG A 408 -14.14 25.31 10.13
N SER A 409 -14.63 25.04 8.92
CA SER A 409 -15.95 24.43 8.73
C SER A 409 -16.07 23.07 9.40
N ALA A 410 -15.06 22.20 9.22
CA ALA A 410 -15.05 20.88 9.86
C ALA A 410 -14.90 20.93 11.39
N LYS A 411 -14.12 21.89 11.90
CA LYS A 411 -14.00 22.19 13.34
C LYS A 411 -15.34 22.61 13.94
N ASN A 412 -16.03 23.54 13.30
CA ASN A 412 -17.33 24.05 13.77
C ASN A 412 -18.40 22.94 13.82
N GLN A 413 -18.32 22.00 12.88
CA GLN A 413 -19.23 20.86 12.80
C GLN A 413 -18.78 19.66 13.66
N LYS A 414 -17.60 19.74 14.30
CA LYS A 414 -16.99 18.66 15.08
C LYS A 414 -16.91 17.34 14.32
N LEU A 415 -16.48 17.39 13.06
CA LEU A 415 -16.39 16.21 12.20
C LEU A 415 -15.12 15.40 12.48
N LYS A 416 -15.26 14.09 12.68
CA LYS A 416 -14.18 13.09 12.66
C LYS A 416 -13.01 13.44 13.60
N ILE A 417 -11.86 13.86 13.08
CA ILE A 417 -10.71 14.21 13.95
C ILE A 417 -11.03 15.38 14.89
N TRP A 418 -12.11 16.13 14.61
CA TRP A 418 -12.62 17.25 15.38
C TRP A 418 -13.81 16.91 16.29
N GLU A 419 -14.22 15.65 16.44
CA GLU A 419 -15.34 15.25 17.32
C GLU A 419 -15.21 15.77 18.74
N ASN A 420 -13.96 15.83 19.23
CA ASN A 420 -13.61 16.33 20.56
C ASN A 420 -13.03 17.76 20.53
N TYR A 421 -13.27 18.53 19.47
CA TYR A 421 -12.77 19.90 19.36
C TYR A 421 -13.52 20.87 20.28
N VAL A 422 -12.76 21.73 20.98
CA VAL A 422 -13.26 22.81 21.84
C VAL A 422 -12.60 24.11 21.38
N GLU A 423 -13.38 25.17 21.14
CA GLU A 423 -12.90 26.44 20.64
C GLU A 423 -11.97 27.11 21.66
N GLY A 424 -10.75 27.45 21.26
CA GLY A 424 -9.68 27.92 22.16
C GLY A 424 -8.81 26.82 22.78
N GLU A 425 -9.23 25.56 22.71
CA GLU A 425 -8.36 24.40 22.91
C GLU A 425 -7.88 23.91 21.54
N GLU A 426 -6.65 24.25 21.14
CA GLU A 426 -5.98 23.44 20.12
C GLU A 426 -5.73 22.05 20.72
N VAL A 427 -6.71 21.17 20.56
CA VAL A 427 -6.64 19.77 20.96
C VAL A 427 -5.70 19.07 19.99
N VAL A 428 -4.45 18.89 20.40
CA VAL A 428 -3.67 17.72 19.99
C VAL A 428 -4.44 16.53 20.57
N ASN A 429 -5.32 15.94 19.77
CA ASN A 429 -6.18 14.85 20.23
C ASN A 429 -5.29 13.67 20.68
N GLY A 430 -5.29 13.46 21.99
CA GLY A 430 -4.51 12.50 22.73
C GLY A 430 -4.73 12.64 24.25
N GLY A 431 -5.98 12.60 24.71
CA GLY A 431 -6.34 12.21 26.08
C GLY A 431 -6.26 13.24 27.22
N SER A 432 -7.43 13.51 27.81
CA SER A 432 -7.75 13.88 29.21
C SER A 432 -7.33 15.24 29.82
N THR A 433 -8.38 15.98 30.22
CA THR A 433 -8.56 16.90 31.37
C THR A 433 -7.66 18.13 31.49
N VAL A 434 -8.34 19.28 31.50
CA VAL A 434 -7.80 20.63 31.71
C VAL A 434 -7.26 20.78 33.13
N GLU A 435 -5.94 20.71 33.28
CA GLU A 435 -5.20 21.52 34.25
C GLU A 435 -3.96 22.08 33.52
N THR A 436 -3.89 23.41 33.38
CA THR A 436 -2.69 24.21 33.06
C THR A 436 -1.69 23.57 32.10
N LYS A 437 -1.85 23.70 30.76
CA LYS A 437 -0.99 23.11 29.68
C LYS A 437 0.46 22.82 30.13
N GLN A 438 0.65 21.65 30.75
CA GLN A 438 1.94 21.05 30.99
C GLN A 438 2.33 20.35 29.71
N LYS A 439 3.55 20.61 29.22
CA LYS A 439 4.14 19.79 28.16
C LYS A 439 4.06 18.33 28.60
N GLU A 440 3.73 17.43 27.66
CA GLU A 440 3.68 16.01 27.93
C GLU A 440 4.99 15.58 28.57
N THR A 441 4.91 15.04 29.78
CA THR A 441 6.07 14.64 30.56
C THR A 441 5.97 13.15 30.82
N LEU A 442 6.92 12.40 30.27
CA LEU A 442 7.01 10.97 30.47
C LEU A 442 7.99 10.69 31.61
N LYS A 443 7.58 9.85 32.56
CA LYS A 443 8.51 9.30 33.54
C LYS A 443 9.23 8.12 32.90
N VAL A 444 10.54 8.20 32.75
CA VAL A 444 11.32 7.25 31.96
C VAL A 444 12.61 6.83 32.63
N VAL A 445 13.15 5.69 32.22
CA VAL A 445 14.54 5.29 32.46
C VAL A 445 15.27 5.23 31.12
N VAL A 446 16.51 5.72 31.08
CA VAL A 446 17.37 5.56 29.90
C VAL A 446 17.88 4.13 29.88
N THR A 447 17.72 3.45 28.75
CA THR A 447 18.10 2.04 28.57
C THR A 447 19.31 1.85 27.67
N GLU A 448 19.60 2.81 26.79
CA GLU A 448 20.75 2.77 25.89
C GLU A 448 21.16 4.19 25.46
N VAL A 449 22.46 4.46 25.32
CA VAL A 449 22.99 5.74 24.83
C VAL A 449 23.75 5.52 23.53
N LEU A 450 23.31 6.17 22.45
CA LEU A 450 23.89 6.00 21.11
C LEU A 450 24.98 7.04 20.77
N GLY A 451 25.16 8.03 21.63
CA GLY A 451 26.08 9.16 21.48
C GLY A 451 25.60 10.34 22.32
N GLY A 452 26.28 11.48 22.27
CA GLY A 452 26.03 12.59 23.21
C GLY A 452 24.66 13.29 23.10
N GLY A 453 23.82 12.91 22.14
CA GLY A 453 22.49 13.52 21.99
C GLY A 453 21.34 12.55 21.76
N LYS A 454 21.59 11.26 21.51
CA LYS A 454 20.58 10.26 21.14
C LYS A 454 20.63 9.06 22.06
N PHE A 455 19.47 8.59 22.50
CA PHE A 455 19.36 7.53 23.50
C PHE A 455 17.99 6.87 23.42
N TYR A 456 17.87 5.65 23.95
CA TYR A 456 16.59 4.96 24.12
C TYR A 456 16.12 5.05 25.56
N VAL A 457 14.80 5.08 25.71
CA VAL A 457 14.14 5.07 27.02
C VAL A 457 13.03 4.03 27.09
N GLN A 458 12.69 3.62 28.31
CA GLN A 458 11.45 2.91 28.64
C GLN A 458 10.60 3.77 29.58
N THR A 459 9.28 3.67 29.47
CA THR A 459 8.36 4.38 30.36
C THR A 459 8.26 3.65 31.71
N VAL A 460 8.48 4.38 32.80
CA VAL A 460 8.35 3.86 34.17
C VAL A 460 6.87 3.64 34.51
N GLY A 461 6.54 2.48 35.05
CA GLY A 461 5.17 2.13 35.46
C GLY A 461 4.25 1.69 34.32
N ASP A 462 4.75 1.55 33.09
CA ASP A 462 3.96 0.95 32.01
C ASP A 462 3.77 -0.55 32.28
N GLN A 463 2.52 -0.96 32.50
CA GLN A 463 2.14 -2.35 32.74
C GLN A 463 2.57 -3.29 31.59
N LYS A 464 2.78 -2.77 30.39
CA LYS A 464 3.28 -3.56 29.25
C LYS A 464 4.70 -4.06 29.48
N VAL A 465 5.57 -3.24 30.10
CA VAL A 465 6.95 -3.65 30.42
C VAL A 465 6.92 -4.86 31.35
N ALA A 466 6.18 -4.76 32.45
CA ALA A 466 6.01 -5.86 33.41
C ALA A 466 5.34 -7.08 32.78
N SER A 467 4.32 -6.88 31.91
CA SER A 467 3.64 -7.97 31.21
C SER A 467 4.58 -8.72 30.28
N ILE A 468 5.39 -8.03 29.48
CA ILE A 468 6.36 -8.66 28.58
C ILE A 468 7.44 -9.40 29.37
N GLN A 469 7.96 -8.80 30.43
CA GLN A 469 8.94 -9.46 31.30
C GLN A 469 8.37 -10.72 31.96
N ASN A 470 7.12 -10.68 32.45
CA ASN A 470 6.44 -11.85 33.01
C ASN A 470 6.19 -12.94 31.96
N GLN A 471 5.78 -12.54 30.74
CA GLN A 471 5.62 -13.49 29.64
C GLN A 471 6.94 -14.17 29.31
N LEU A 472 8.02 -13.39 29.13
CA LEU A 472 9.36 -13.92 28.86
C LEU A 472 9.85 -14.86 29.98
N ALA A 473 9.61 -14.51 31.24
CA ALA A 473 9.96 -15.35 32.38
C ALA A 473 9.15 -16.66 32.46
N SER A 474 7.90 -16.65 31.97
CA SER A 474 7.03 -17.84 31.93
C SER A 474 7.28 -18.76 30.74
N LEU A 475 8.11 -18.36 29.77
CA LEU A 475 8.40 -19.17 28.59
C LEU A 475 9.22 -20.40 28.97
N SER A 476 8.70 -21.58 28.64
CA SER A 476 9.51 -22.79 28.59
C SER A 476 10.42 -22.72 27.37
N LEU A 477 11.64 -22.24 27.57
CA LEU A 477 12.63 -22.09 26.50
C LEU A 477 12.93 -23.46 25.87
N LYS A 478 12.74 -23.54 24.56
CA LYS A 478 13.12 -24.72 23.78
C LYS A 478 14.65 -24.81 23.68
N ASP A 479 15.15 -26.03 23.49
CA ASP A 479 16.56 -26.27 23.14
C ASP A 479 16.99 -25.45 21.91
N ALA A 480 18.31 -25.31 21.76
CA ALA A 480 18.88 -24.64 20.60
C ALA A 480 18.31 -25.22 19.30
N PRO A 481 17.87 -24.38 18.33
CA PRO A 481 17.30 -24.89 17.11
C PRO A 481 18.35 -25.70 16.36
N ILE A 482 17.96 -26.84 15.79
CA ILE A 482 18.86 -27.63 14.96
C ILE A 482 19.26 -26.77 13.75
N VAL A 483 20.54 -26.77 13.38
CA VAL A 483 21.04 -26.05 12.20
C VAL A 483 20.20 -26.41 10.98
N GLY A 484 19.74 -25.38 10.26
CA GLY A 484 18.86 -25.52 9.10
C GLY A 484 17.35 -25.60 9.40
N SER A 485 16.93 -25.89 10.64
CA SER A 485 15.51 -25.94 11.01
C SER A 485 14.88 -24.56 11.27
N PHE A 486 15.71 -23.56 11.63
CA PHE A 486 15.31 -22.20 11.90
C PHE A 486 16.26 -21.26 11.16
N ASN A 487 15.74 -20.44 10.24
CA ASN A 487 16.54 -19.55 9.42
C ASN A 487 15.95 -18.15 9.48
N PRO A 488 16.14 -17.42 10.59
CA PRO A 488 15.53 -16.12 10.79
C PRO A 488 16.12 -15.10 9.81
N LYS A 489 15.25 -14.23 9.29
CA LYS A 489 15.60 -13.25 8.28
C LYS A 489 15.58 -11.84 8.85
N LYS A 490 16.29 -10.92 8.19
CA LYS A 490 16.26 -9.49 8.49
C LYS A 490 14.81 -8.99 8.62
N GLY A 491 14.50 -8.41 9.77
CA GLY A 491 13.16 -7.93 10.13
C GLY A 491 12.32 -8.91 10.93
N ASP A 492 12.71 -10.19 11.02
CA ASP A 492 12.01 -11.17 11.86
C ASP A 492 12.24 -10.85 13.34
N ILE A 493 11.18 -10.97 14.15
CA ILE A 493 11.26 -10.92 15.60
C ILE A 493 11.58 -12.31 16.12
N VAL A 494 12.56 -12.39 17.02
CA VAL A 494 13.08 -13.62 17.64
C VAL A 494 13.25 -13.39 19.13
N LEU A 495 13.50 -14.47 19.87
CA LEU A 495 14.13 -14.36 21.19
C LEU A 495 15.65 -14.39 20.98
N ALA A 496 16.36 -13.46 21.60
CA ALA A 496 17.82 -13.44 21.64
C ALA A 496 18.29 -13.38 23.08
N GLN A 497 19.33 -14.15 23.40
CA GLN A 497 19.97 -14.13 24.70
C GLN A 497 21.00 -13.01 24.75
N PHE A 498 20.83 -12.10 25.70
CA PHE A 498 21.75 -11.00 25.91
C PHE A 498 23.01 -11.50 26.61
N SER A 499 24.19 -11.22 26.05
CA SER A 499 25.43 -11.85 26.53
C SER A 499 25.87 -11.39 27.92
N LEU A 500 25.48 -10.18 28.33
CA LEU A 500 25.94 -9.57 29.59
C LEU A 500 25.34 -10.25 30.81
N ASP A 501 24.05 -10.58 30.77
CA ASP A 501 23.29 -11.13 31.90
C ASP A 501 22.63 -12.49 31.59
N ASN A 502 22.81 -13.01 30.38
CA ASN A 502 22.21 -14.25 29.87
C ASN A 502 20.67 -14.25 29.85
N SER A 503 20.03 -13.09 29.94
CA SER A 503 18.58 -12.95 29.88
C SER A 503 18.05 -13.08 28.46
N TRP A 504 16.87 -13.67 28.31
CA TRP A 504 16.21 -13.84 27.00
C TRP A 504 15.25 -12.70 26.75
N ASN A 505 15.48 -11.99 25.64
CA ASN A 505 14.76 -10.77 25.30
C ASN A 505 14.19 -10.85 23.89
N ARG A 506 13.16 -10.05 23.61
CA ARG A 506 12.63 -9.91 22.25
C ARG A 506 13.63 -9.08 21.44
N ALA A 507 14.01 -9.59 20.28
CA ALA A 507 14.93 -8.90 19.39
C ALA A 507 14.50 -9.02 17.93
N MET A 508 14.89 -8.04 17.12
CA MET A 508 14.70 -8.06 15.68
C MET A 508 16.01 -8.37 14.99
N ILE A 509 16.01 -9.24 13.98
CA ILE A 509 17.21 -9.48 13.17
C ILE A 509 17.52 -8.23 12.33
N VAL A 510 18.68 -7.63 12.57
CA VAL A 510 19.20 -6.49 11.82
C VAL A 510 20.03 -6.97 10.63
N ASN A 511 20.97 -7.87 10.86
CA ASN A 511 21.79 -8.50 9.82
C ASN A 511 21.95 -10.00 10.11
N GLN A 512 22.10 -10.78 9.05
CA GLN A 512 22.21 -12.24 9.08
C GLN A 512 23.34 -12.71 8.17
N PRO A 513 23.88 -13.92 8.38
CA PRO A 513 24.75 -14.60 7.43
C PRO A 513 24.07 -14.79 6.05
N LYS A 514 24.87 -14.84 4.99
CA LYS A 514 24.36 -15.07 3.63
C LYS A 514 24.02 -16.55 3.44
N GLY A 515 22.75 -16.85 3.20
CA GLY A 515 22.28 -18.22 2.93
C GLY A 515 21.50 -18.82 4.09
N ALA A 516 21.28 -20.13 4.03
CA ALA A 516 20.75 -20.89 5.17
C ALA A 516 21.85 -21.05 6.22
N VAL A 517 21.45 -21.15 7.49
CA VAL A 517 22.39 -21.33 8.60
C VAL A 517 23.11 -22.67 8.45
N GLN A 518 24.45 -22.64 8.43
CA GLN A 518 25.28 -23.84 8.23
C GLN A 518 26.02 -24.27 9.49
N SER A 519 26.16 -23.37 10.47
CA SER A 519 26.90 -23.63 11.72
C SER A 519 26.20 -22.99 12.93
N PRO A 520 26.26 -23.61 14.13
CA PRO A 520 25.79 -23.01 15.38
C PRO A 520 26.54 -21.72 15.78
N GLU A 521 27.76 -21.54 15.26
CA GLU A 521 28.62 -20.38 15.54
C GLU A 521 28.37 -19.19 14.61
N GLU A 522 27.45 -19.34 13.65
CA GLU A 522 27.09 -18.25 12.77
C GLU A 522 26.47 -17.09 13.55
N LYS A 523 26.92 -15.88 13.21
CA LYS A 523 26.61 -14.67 13.96
C LYS A 523 25.49 -13.86 13.33
N PHE A 524 24.55 -13.43 14.16
CA PHE A 524 23.42 -12.56 13.81
C PHE A 524 23.55 -11.24 14.54
N GLU A 525 23.31 -10.15 13.83
CA GLU A 525 23.16 -8.84 14.47
C GLU A 525 21.69 -8.66 14.84
N VAL A 526 21.43 -8.41 16.11
CA VAL A 526 20.09 -8.29 16.68
C VAL A 526 19.91 -6.92 17.32
N PHE A 527 18.69 -6.39 17.25
CA PHE A 527 18.26 -5.18 17.94
C PHE A 527 17.22 -5.54 19.00
N TYR A 528 17.51 -5.32 20.27
CA TYR A 528 16.61 -5.62 21.37
C TYR A 528 15.47 -4.61 21.39
N ILE A 529 14.30 -4.99 20.87
CA ILE A 529 13.19 -4.06 20.58
C ILE A 529 12.60 -3.38 21.82
N ASP A 530 12.90 -3.94 23.00
CA ASP A 530 12.42 -3.43 24.27
C ASP A 530 13.43 -2.49 24.94
N TYR A 531 14.72 -2.58 24.63
CA TYR A 531 15.78 -1.81 25.32
C TYR A 531 16.53 -0.84 24.39
N GLY A 532 16.56 -1.12 23.08
CA GLY A 532 17.15 -0.24 22.06
C GLY A 532 18.63 -0.51 21.75
N ASN A 533 19.31 -1.37 22.51
CA ASN A 533 20.68 -1.78 22.24
C ASN A 533 20.76 -2.83 21.12
N GLN A 534 21.95 -2.95 20.52
CA GLN A 534 22.26 -3.94 19.48
C GLN A 534 23.42 -4.83 19.91
N GLU A 535 23.41 -6.07 19.43
CA GLU A 535 24.48 -7.02 19.68
C GLU A 535 24.65 -7.98 18.51
N THR A 536 25.86 -8.52 18.35
CA THR A 536 26.10 -9.68 17.50
C THR A 536 26.11 -10.96 18.34
N VAL A 537 25.09 -11.79 18.19
CA VAL A 537 24.90 -13.05 18.95
C VAL A 537 25.08 -14.28 18.05
N PRO A 538 25.56 -15.42 18.58
CA PRO A 538 25.62 -16.67 17.81
C PRO A 538 24.22 -17.28 17.59
N TYR A 539 24.10 -18.17 16.61
CA TYR A 539 22.85 -18.89 16.32
C TYR A 539 22.34 -19.70 17.53
N THR A 540 23.24 -20.18 18.38
CA THR A 540 22.90 -20.85 19.65
C THR A 540 22.19 -19.95 20.66
N ALA A 541 22.29 -18.63 20.52
CA ALA A 541 21.69 -17.62 21.38
C ALA A 541 20.38 -17.03 20.80
N ILE A 542 19.81 -17.63 19.75
CA ILE A 542 18.52 -17.21 19.19
C ILE A 542 17.47 -18.33 19.18
N ARG A 543 16.19 -18.00 19.39
CA ARG A 543 15.07 -18.93 19.33
C ARG A 543 13.88 -18.35 18.55
N PRO A 544 13.04 -19.19 17.94
CA PRO A 544 11.72 -18.79 17.50
C PRO A 544 10.92 -18.21 18.66
N ILE A 545 10.20 -17.13 18.42
CA ILE A 545 9.31 -16.50 19.40
C ILE A 545 7.85 -16.93 19.13
N ASP A 546 7.07 -17.11 20.18
CA ASP A 546 5.64 -17.39 20.04
C ASP A 546 4.89 -16.15 19.51
N PRO A 547 3.94 -16.31 18.56
CA PRO A 547 3.13 -15.19 18.05
C PRO A 547 2.42 -14.36 19.11
N SER A 548 2.05 -14.96 20.25
CA SER A 548 1.42 -14.24 21.36
C SER A 548 2.32 -13.15 21.96
N VAL A 549 3.64 -13.37 21.97
CA VAL A 549 4.64 -12.47 22.54
C VAL A 549 5.22 -11.52 21.48
N SER A 550 5.29 -11.94 20.22
CA SER A 550 5.83 -11.12 19.13
C SER A 550 4.87 -10.05 18.61
N SER A 551 3.56 -10.18 18.89
CA SER A 551 2.54 -9.23 18.44
C SER A 551 2.57 -7.87 19.15
N ALA A 552 3.13 -7.81 20.36
CA ALA A 552 3.25 -6.57 21.13
C ALA A 552 4.32 -5.63 20.54
N PRO A 553 4.08 -4.30 20.44
CA PRO A 553 5.08 -3.34 20.00
C PRO A 553 6.37 -3.39 20.85
N GLY A 554 7.50 -3.00 20.25
CA GLY A 554 8.74 -2.80 21.00
C GLY A 554 8.59 -1.68 22.03
N LEU A 555 9.18 -1.87 23.20
CA LEU A 555 9.04 -0.95 24.34
C LEU A 555 10.10 0.15 24.39
N ALA A 556 11.21 0.01 23.64
CA ALA A 556 12.22 1.06 23.54
C ALA A 556 11.62 2.29 22.84
N GLN A 557 11.95 3.49 23.29
CA GLN A 557 11.53 4.72 22.64
C GLN A 557 12.77 5.56 22.33
N LEU A 558 13.04 5.78 21.05
CA LEU A 558 14.16 6.62 20.63
C LEU A 558 13.90 8.09 20.98
N CYS A 559 14.89 8.72 21.60
CA CYS A 559 14.88 10.10 22.03
C CYS A 559 16.13 10.85 21.56
N ARG A 560 15.99 12.17 21.41
CA ARG A 560 17.11 13.12 21.23
C ARG A 560 16.96 14.30 22.17
N LEU A 561 18.07 14.82 22.71
CA LEU A 561 18.06 16.06 23.50
C LEU A 561 17.61 17.25 22.64
N ALA A 562 16.58 17.96 23.11
CA ALA A 562 16.06 19.19 22.52
C ALA A 562 17.07 20.35 22.61
N TYR A 563 16.99 21.26 21.63
CA TYR A 563 17.70 22.55 21.61
C TYR A 563 19.23 22.49 21.47
N LEU A 564 19.82 21.29 21.45
CA LEU A 564 21.26 21.09 21.39
C LEU A 564 21.71 20.62 19.99
N LYS A 565 22.87 21.13 19.58
CA LYS A 565 23.76 20.52 18.59
C LYS A 565 24.93 19.89 19.34
N VAL A 566 25.02 18.57 19.25
CA VAL A 566 26.05 17.76 19.92
C VAL A 566 27.01 17.22 18.86
N PRO A 567 28.33 17.23 19.08
CA PRO A 567 29.29 16.61 18.15
C PRO A 567 28.97 15.13 17.94
N SER A 568 29.19 14.63 16.71
CA SER A 568 29.07 13.19 16.45
C SER A 568 30.23 12.44 17.12
N LEU A 569 30.09 11.13 17.32
CA LEU A 569 31.14 10.31 17.97
C LEU A 569 32.48 10.34 17.21
N GLU A 570 32.49 10.73 15.94
CA GLU A 570 33.70 10.87 15.13
C GLU A 570 34.33 12.27 15.18
N GLU A 571 33.63 13.26 15.74
CA GLU A 571 34.10 14.64 15.90
C GLU A 571 34.81 14.82 17.24
N ASP A 572 35.68 15.85 17.33
CA ASP A 572 36.31 16.25 18.59
C ASP A 572 35.24 16.54 19.66
N PHE A 573 35.47 16.08 20.89
CA PHE A 573 34.52 16.12 22.02
C PHE A 573 33.27 15.24 21.88
N GLY A 574 33.10 14.53 20.76
CA GLY A 574 32.00 13.60 20.53
C GLY A 574 31.99 12.40 21.48
N PRO A 575 33.11 11.66 21.61
CA PRO A 575 33.23 10.57 22.58
C PRO A 575 32.95 11.04 24.02
N GLU A 576 33.52 12.18 24.41
CA GLU A 576 33.33 12.79 25.73
C GLU A 576 31.86 13.18 25.97
N ALA A 577 31.19 13.73 24.95
CA ALA A 577 29.76 14.04 25.03
C ALA A 577 28.91 12.77 25.22
N GLY A 578 29.27 11.68 24.52
CA GLY A 578 28.61 10.37 24.68
C GLY A 578 28.83 9.76 26.06
N GLU A 579 30.07 9.74 26.54
CA GLU A 579 30.45 9.22 27.86
C GLU A 579 29.80 10.03 28.99
N TYR A 580 29.77 11.36 28.87
CA TYR A 580 29.10 12.20 29.85
C TYR A 580 27.59 11.94 29.86
N LEU A 581 26.93 11.91 28.70
CA LEU A 581 25.51 11.60 28.63
C LEU A 581 25.23 10.23 29.24
N HIS A 582 26.06 9.22 28.94
CA HIS A 582 25.97 7.90 29.56
C HIS A 582 26.06 7.99 31.09
N THR A 583 27.08 8.67 31.62
CA THR A 583 27.33 8.80 33.06
C THR A 583 26.17 9.45 33.79
N VAL A 584 25.66 10.58 33.28
CA VAL A 584 24.57 11.32 33.94
C VAL A 584 23.19 10.74 33.68
N THR A 585 23.06 9.76 32.77
CA THR A 585 21.80 9.05 32.50
C THR A 585 21.88 7.58 32.86
N LEU A 586 22.17 6.70 31.91
CA LEU A 586 22.20 5.24 32.07
C LEU A 586 23.09 4.80 33.25
N GLY A 587 24.29 5.38 33.38
CA GLY A 587 25.26 5.05 34.44
C GLY A 587 24.83 5.50 35.84
N SER A 588 23.94 6.49 35.94
CA SER A 588 23.42 6.97 37.23
C SER A 588 22.31 6.10 37.80
N GLY A 589 21.65 5.28 36.97
CA GLY A 589 20.49 4.47 37.34
C GLY A 589 19.25 5.29 37.76
N LYS A 590 19.26 6.61 37.52
CA LYS A 590 18.17 7.51 37.89
C LYS A 590 16.94 7.35 36.99
N GLU A 591 15.79 7.76 37.51
CA GLU A 591 14.58 8.00 36.73
C GLU A 591 14.54 9.46 36.27
N PHE A 592 13.97 9.68 35.09
CA PHE A 592 13.91 10.99 34.46
C PHE A 592 12.49 11.39 34.12
N ARG A 593 12.24 12.69 34.15
CA ARG A 593 11.12 13.36 33.51
C ARG A 593 11.58 13.79 32.12
N ALA A 594 11.09 13.12 31.09
CA ALA A 594 11.28 13.48 29.70
C ALA A 594 10.11 14.39 29.26
N VAL A 595 10.37 15.68 29.21
CA VAL A 595 9.42 16.67 28.69
C VAL A 595 9.50 16.64 27.17
N VAL A 596 8.42 16.22 26.51
CA VAL A 596 8.36 16.08 25.05
C VAL A 596 8.18 17.46 24.41
N GLU A 597 9.19 17.90 23.68
CA GLU A 597 9.24 19.19 23.01
C GLU A 597 8.78 19.11 21.55
N GLU A 598 9.17 18.04 20.87
CA GLU A 598 8.79 17.76 19.48
C GLU A 598 8.75 16.25 19.24
N ARG A 599 7.95 15.82 18.26
CA ARG A 599 7.83 14.43 17.82
C ARG A 599 8.27 14.35 16.36
N ASP A 600 9.47 13.84 16.10
CA ASP A 600 9.98 13.67 14.75
C ASP A 600 9.55 12.30 14.18
N THR A 601 8.55 12.35 13.30
CA THR A 601 8.03 11.16 12.60
C THR A 601 8.84 10.81 11.34
N SER A 602 9.84 11.63 10.98
CA SER A 602 10.69 11.43 9.80
C SER A 602 11.87 10.48 10.05
N GLY A 603 12.24 10.23 11.32
CA GLY A 603 13.36 9.39 11.72
C GLY A 603 13.14 7.87 11.63
N GLY A 604 11.90 7.39 11.62
CA GLY A 604 11.54 5.96 11.72
C GLY A 604 11.85 5.05 10.52
N LYS A 605 12.78 5.44 9.63
CA LYS A 605 13.19 4.64 8.45
C LYS A 605 14.71 4.40 8.37
N VAL A 606 15.45 4.61 9.45
CA VAL A 606 16.86 4.19 9.50
C VAL A 606 16.91 2.66 9.63
N LYS A 607 17.66 1.99 8.75
CA LYS A 607 17.83 0.54 8.77
C LYS A 607 18.39 0.09 10.12
N GLY A 608 17.68 -0.77 10.85
CA GLY A 608 18.19 -1.49 12.02
C GLY A 608 17.91 -0.85 13.38
N GLN A 609 17.39 0.38 13.44
CA GLN A 609 17.09 1.06 14.70
C GLN A 609 15.57 1.15 14.88
N GLY A 610 14.99 0.04 15.32
CA GLY A 610 13.57 -0.06 15.58
C GLY A 610 13.16 1.00 16.61
N THR A 611 12.34 1.96 16.19
CA THR A 611 11.14 2.48 16.86
C THR A 611 10.67 3.71 16.07
N GLY A 612 9.35 3.88 15.99
CA GLY A 612 8.73 4.76 15.01
C GLY A 612 9.14 6.24 15.09
N THR A 613 8.49 6.98 15.99
CA THR A 613 8.67 8.44 16.14
C THR A 613 9.86 8.71 17.06
N GLU A 614 10.79 9.58 16.70
CA GLU A 614 11.87 10.06 17.59
C GLU A 614 11.31 11.19 18.48
N LEU A 615 11.44 11.08 19.80
CA LEU A 615 11.02 12.13 20.73
C LEU A 615 12.16 13.12 20.95
N VAL A 616 11.92 14.39 20.69
CA VAL A 616 12.85 15.47 21.02
C VAL A 616 12.48 15.96 22.41
N VAL A 617 13.36 15.80 23.38
CA VAL A 617 13.02 15.94 24.81
C VAL A 617 13.95 16.89 25.56
N THR A 618 13.38 17.59 26.54
CA THR A 618 14.14 18.12 27.67
C THR A 618 14.11 17.09 28.78
N LEU A 619 15.28 16.56 29.14
CA LEU A 619 15.41 15.46 30.08
C LEU A 619 15.87 16.02 31.44
N ILE A 620 15.13 15.73 32.51
CA ILE A 620 15.41 16.23 33.86
C ILE A 620 15.36 15.04 34.80
N ALA A 621 16.40 14.80 35.60
CA ALA A 621 16.33 13.74 36.60
C ALA A 621 15.23 14.06 37.63
N VAL A 622 14.60 13.05 38.22
CA VAL A 622 13.49 13.27 39.16
C VAL A 622 13.94 14.07 40.40
N ASP A 623 15.20 13.92 40.78
CA ASP A 623 15.86 14.52 41.95
C ASP A 623 16.69 15.78 41.64
N ASP A 624 16.88 16.14 40.36
CA ASP A 624 17.71 17.27 39.96
C ASP A 624 16.88 18.48 39.50
N GLU A 625 17.40 19.68 39.74
CA GLU A 625 16.79 20.94 39.31
C GLU A 625 17.17 21.36 37.89
N ILE A 626 18.35 20.93 37.42
CA ILE A 626 18.83 21.23 36.07
C ILE A 626 18.51 20.09 35.10
N SER A 627 18.15 20.45 33.87
CA SER A 627 18.02 19.46 32.81
C SER A 627 19.38 18.93 32.37
N VAL A 628 19.44 17.68 31.93
CA VAL A 628 20.59 17.10 31.23
C VAL A 628 20.98 17.98 30.05
N ASN A 629 20.01 18.58 29.35
CA ASN A 629 20.27 19.53 28.26
C ASN A 629 21.14 20.73 28.71
N ALA A 630 20.90 21.24 29.91
CA ALA A 630 21.67 22.34 30.50
C ALA A 630 23.04 21.86 30.98
N ALA A 631 23.12 20.68 31.60
CA ALA A 631 24.38 20.09 32.04
C ALA A 631 25.34 19.86 30.86
N MET A 632 24.85 19.35 29.74
CA MET A 632 25.64 19.18 28.50
C MET A 632 26.21 20.50 27.96
N LEU A 633 25.48 21.61 28.11
CA LEU A 633 25.96 22.95 27.74
C LEU A 633 27.01 23.47 28.72
N GLN A 634 26.78 23.27 30.03
CA GLN A 634 27.66 23.75 31.09
C GLN A 634 29.04 23.07 31.07
N GLU A 635 29.09 21.79 30.73
CA GLU A 635 30.34 21.04 30.52
C GLU A 635 31.01 21.33 29.17
N GLY A 636 30.39 22.17 28.32
CA GLY A 636 30.97 22.54 27.03
C GLY A 636 31.10 21.36 26.05
N ILE A 637 30.27 20.32 26.18
CA ILE A 637 30.24 19.14 25.30
C ILE A 637 29.06 19.17 24.31
N ALA A 638 28.28 20.26 24.33
CA ALA A 638 27.25 20.58 23.35
C ALA A 638 27.16 22.10 23.16
N ARG A 639 26.49 22.52 22.09
CA ARG A 639 26.15 23.93 21.84
C ARG A 639 24.66 24.09 21.52
N LEU A 640 24.14 25.30 21.67
CA LEU A 640 22.76 25.61 21.32
C LEU A 640 22.53 25.57 19.80
N GLU A 641 21.34 25.11 19.42
CA GLU A 641 20.85 25.22 18.05
C GLU A 641 20.72 26.70 17.62
N LYS A 642 20.95 26.97 16.32
CA LYS A 642 20.87 28.34 15.79
C LYS A 642 19.43 28.86 15.85
N ARG A 643 19.25 29.99 16.54
CA ARG A 643 17.99 30.72 16.65
C ARG A 643 17.42 31.07 15.27
N ARG A 644 16.13 30.82 15.05
CA ARG A 644 15.43 31.21 13.82
C ARG A 644 14.32 32.20 14.14
N LYS A 645 14.20 33.27 13.33
CA LYS A 645 13.25 34.37 13.57
C LYS A 645 11.78 33.93 13.59
N TRP A 646 11.45 32.80 12.97
CA TRP A 646 10.09 32.25 12.90
C TRP A 646 9.79 31.19 13.97
N GLU A 647 10.70 30.94 14.92
CA GLU A 647 10.44 29.95 15.97
C GLU A 647 9.38 30.45 16.96
N PRO A 648 8.52 29.55 17.48
CA PRO A 648 7.52 29.91 18.49
C PRO A 648 8.13 30.56 19.74
N LYS A 649 7.39 31.46 20.38
CA LYS A 649 7.85 32.17 21.59
C LYS A 649 8.31 31.24 22.72
N TYR A 650 7.65 30.08 22.90
CA TYR A 650 8.05 29.12 23.93
C TYR A 650 9.42 28.49 23.66
N LYS A 651 9.76 28.26 22.38
CA LYS A 651 11.07 27.75 21.98
C LYS A 651 12.15 28.81 22.16
N GLN A 652 11.84 30.07 21.83
CA GLN A 652 12.74 31.19 22.09
C GLN A 652 13.03 31.32 23.59
N ALA A 653 12.01 31.26 24.44
CA ALA A 653 12.19 31.31 25.90
C ALA A 653 13.01 30.13 26.45
N ALA A 654 12.85 28.92 25.90
CA ALA A 654 13.67 27.76 26.28
C ALA A 654 15.15 27.95 25.86
N LEU A 655 15.40 28.46 24.65
CA LEU A 655 16.75 28.80 24.18
C LEU A 655 17.37 29.90 25.06
N ASP A 656 16.62 30.94 25.42
CA ASP A 656 17.07 31.99 26.33
C ASP A 656 17.43 31.45 27.72
N ALA A 657 16.61 30.53 28.25
CA ALA A 657 16.87 29.89 29.54
C ALA A 657 18.13 29.00 29.52
N LEU A 658 18.46 28.41 28.38
CA LEU A 658 19.64 27.56 28.21
C LEU A 658 20.92 28.36 27.88
N GLU A 659 20.81 29.55 27.28
CA GLU A 659 21.95 30.38 26.86
C GLU A 659 22.92 30.67 28.00
N LYS A 660 22.41 30.88 29.22
CA LYS A 660 23.24 31.14 30.40
C LYS A 660 24.26 30.03 30.69
N PHE A 661 23.90 28.76 30.46
CA PHE A 661 24.79 27.62 30.69
C PHE A 661 25.87 27.52 29.61
N GLN A 662 25.51 27.81 28.36
CA GLN A 662 26.49 27.91 27.27
C GLN A 662 27.46 29.08 27.50
N GLU A 663 26.97 30.24 27.94
CA GLU A 663 27.82 31.39 28.23
C GLU A 663 28.82 31.12 29.36
N GLU A 664 28.42 30.34 30.37
CA GLU A 664 29.31 29.91 31.45
C GLU A 664 30.47 29.08 30.89
N ALA A 665 30.17 28.01 30.14
CA ALA A 665 31.19 27.16 29.50
C ALA A 665 32.11 27.95 28.55
N ARG A 666 31.55 28.91 27.81
CA ARG A 666 32.33 29.78 26.91
C ARG A 666 33.27 30.71 27.66
N LYS A 667 32.83 31.30 28.78
CA LYS A 667 33.66 32.17 29.64
C LYS A 667 34.76 31.38 30.35
N SER A 668 34.45 30.17 30.80
CA SER A 668 35.41 29.27 31.46
C SER A 668 36.31 28.50 30.49
N ARG A 669 36.10 28.61 29.18
CA ARG A 669 36.85 27.89 28.13
C ARG A 669 36.78 26.37 28.31
N THR A 670 35.63 25.86 28.73
CA THR A 670 35.41 24.42 28.97
C THR A 670 35.05 23.69 27.67
N GLY A 671 35.55 22.46 27.51
CA GLY A 671 35.18 21.56 26.41
C GLY A 671 35.45 22.17 25.03
N ILE A 672 34.43 22.17 24.17
CA ILE A 672 34.49 22.70 22.80
C ILE A 672 34.99 24.15 22.73
N TRP A 673 34.86 24.94 23.82
CA TRP A 673 35.26 26.35 23.85
C TRP A 673 36.74 26.59 24.16
N GLN A 674 37.52 25.54 24.44
CA GLN A 674 38.91 25.68 24.88
C GLN A 674 39.82 26.35 23.83
N TYR A 675 39.51 26.22 22.54
CA TYR A 675 40.29 26.78 21.44
C TYR A 675 39.74 28.11 20.87
N GLY A 676 38.67 28.66 21.45
CA GLY A 676 38.05 29.92 21.02
C GLY A 676 36.55 29.80 20.73
N ASP A 677 35.96 30.90 20.26
CA ASP A 677 34.56 30.94 19.90
C ASP A 677 34.33 30.19 18.58
N ILE A 678 33.63 29.05 18.66
CA ILE A 678 33.22 28.28 17.48
C ILE A 678 32.07 29.05 16.81
N GLN A 679 32.38 29.90 15.84
CA GLN A 679 31.37 30.57 15.00
C GLN A 679 30.67 29.55 14.08
N SER A 680 29.40 29.78 13.75
CA SER A 680 28.58 28.88 12.93
C SER A 680 28.93 28.83 11.44
N ASP A 681 30.05 29.42 11.02
CA ASP A 681 30.28 29.81 9.63
C ASP A 681 31.00 28.75 8.78
N ASP A 682 31.40 27.61 9.35
CA ASP A 682 32.10 26.55 8.59
C ASP A 682 31.18 25.56 7.84
N GLU A 683 29.85 25.66 7.94
CA GLU A 683 28.92 24.72 7.28
C GLU A 683 28.29 25.22 5.97
N ASP A 684 28.62 26.44 5.49
CA ASP A 684 28.28 26.90 4.12
C ASP A 684 29.41 26.63 3.09
N SER A 685 30.44 25.86 3.47
CA SER A 685 31.48 25.42 2.53
C SER A 685 30.98 24.28 1.64
N VAL A 686 30.49 24.65 0.45
CA VAL A 686 30.37 23.77 -0.71
C VAL A 686 31.66 22.92 -0.84
N PRO A 687 31.61 21.60 -1.12
CA PRO A 687 32.82 20.82 -1.26
C PRO A 687 33.70 21.43 -2.37
N VAL A 688 34.85 21.96 -1.98
CA VAL A 688 35.87 22.45 -2.90
C VAL A 688 36.23 21.30 -3.84
N LYS A 689 35.95 21.48 -5.13
CA LYS A 689 36.44 20.58 -6.18
C LYS A 689 37.95 20.44 -6.02
N LYS A 690 38.44 19.22 -5.78
CA LYS A 690 39.86 18.90 -5.97
C LYS A 690 40.27 19.37 -7.37
N PRO A 691 41.32 20.19 -7.54
CA PRO A 691 41.88 20.40 -8.86
C PRO A 691 42.48 19.07 -9.31
N GLY A 692 42.02 18.59 -10.47
CA GLY A 692 42.63 17.43 -11.11
C GLY A 692 44.11 17.69 -11.34
N ARG A 693 44.96 16.78 -10.86
CA ARG A 693 46.33 16.68 -11.38
C ARG A 693 46.21 16.26 -12.84
N GLY A 694 46.91 17.01 -13.70
CA GLY A 694 47.10 16.68 -15.10
C GLY A 694 47.99 15.45 -15.31
#